data_AF-A0A963AHF0-F1
#
_entry.id   AF-A0A963AHF0-F1
#
_cell.length_a   1.000
_cell.length_b   1.000
_cell.length_c   1.000
_cell.angle_alpha   90.00
_cell.angle_beta   90.00
_cell.angle_gamma   90.00
#
_symmetry.space_group_name_H-M   'P 1'
#
loop_
_entity.id
_entity.type
_entity.pdbx_description
1 polymer ?
#
loop_
_entity_poly.entity_id
_entity_poly.type
_entity_poly.pdbx_seq_one_letter_code
_entity_poly.pdbx_strand_id
1 'polypeptide(L)'
;MIKEQQDNKFDQILRPGVNCWGLEDASHVSVIIDAADYFSAFAEASRAARRQILIIGWDFDRLERLYRDDKDRGLPDQLGAFLIALVRRKRNLHVYLLSWDFNMIYAVERELLPALRLRLQAPRRFHFRLDGKHPSGASHHQKVVVIDDQVAFVGGIDLSRWRWDTSAHIPNDPRRVDPKGKAYPPFHDLMVVLEGRAAARLGELARQRWRTACGRRVKPVEGQEPSPWPPSVAPQLRSVQVAIARTMPSYAGRAAVNEVKQLYLDAIASARRFIYIENQYFTARSLADAICKRLSETDGPEVILVLPEKTQGWLEQVTMDVLRERVLYSLHRADKWGRLGIFYPYQPDLGDACVCVHAKLMIIDDRLVRIGSSNASSRSMGLDTECDLIIEAREKGDAVTTFIQTLRLKLLGEHLDCPAEHVAKAETDNNSLLTAIATLRSDGRSLREHNCSVPSQLDEMIPDASIVDPSEPVSPDYFVREYVPDKNRSIGRRRLFLFLILITALLALAGSWRWTPLQEWLSPQRMNSLLATISSTELRVTAAITGITLASLFMVPITLLAVVAGMVLDGWQAFICIMTGAVASAAFGFSGGRLFSRDAIERISGSRLGQLSKQLASRGVVAVAVLRLVPIAPFAIFNLMAGASHLGFYQFLLGTILGLAPGLGAITLFSNTLRSAVVAPSWQSVATAGLVGLVLVVLSLLAKRWLRSG
;
A
#
# COMPACT_ATOMS: atom_id res chain seq x y z
N MET A 1 5.78 -5.35 -54.79
CA MET A 1 6.26 -4.11 -54.15
C MET A 1 5.21 -3.33 -53.36
N ILE A 2 4.27 -2.56 -53.94
CA ILE A 2 3.31 -1.75 -53.13
C ILE A 2 2.34 -2.63 -52.31
N LYS A 3 1.91 -3.77 -52.87
CA LYS A 3 1.02 -4.74 -52.19
C LYS A 3 1.72 -5.50 -51.05
N GLU A 4 2.99 -5.90 -51.24
CA GLU A 4 3.83 -6.53 -50.19
C GLU A 4 4.18 -5.56 -49.04
N GLN A 5 4.33 -4.26 -49.31
CA GLN A 5 4.55 -3.25 -48.25
C GLN A 5 3.30 -3.01 -47.38
N GLN A 6 2.09 -3.31 -47.89
CA GLN A 6 0.85 -3.25 -47.10
C GLN A 6 0.68 -4.48 -46.19
N ASP A 7 1.10 -5.68 -46.64
CA ASP A 7 0.97 -6.93 -45.86
C ASP A 7 1.93 -7.04 -44.66
N ASN A 8 2.92 -6.14 -44.57
CA ASN A 8 3.94 -6.15 -43.51
C ASN A 8 3.68 -5.18 -42.35
N LYS A 9 2.65 -4.32 -42.46
CA LYS A 9 2.27 -3.36 -41.42
C LYS A 9 1.25 -3.95 -40.45
N PHE A 10 1.40 -3.64 -39.18
CA PHE A 10 0.38 -3.97 -38.19
C PHE A 10 -0.73 -2.92 -38.16
N ASP A 11 -1.98 -3.37 -37.99
CA ASP A 11 -3.11 -2.49 -37.68
C ASP A 11 -2.90 -1.83 -36.32
N GLN A 12 -2.82 -0.51 -36.22
CA GLN A 12 -2.49 0.16 -34.94
C GLN A 12 -3.50 -0.13 -33.82
N ILE A 13 -3.01 -0.59 -32.66
CA ILE A 13 -3.78 -0.69 -31.41
C ILE A 13 -3.84 0.67 -30.73
N LEU A 14 -2.72 1.40 -30.68
CA LEU A 14 -2.62 2.66 -29.94
C LEU A 14 -3.38 3.79 -30.63
N ARG A 15 -4.25 4.44 -29.87
CA ARG A 15 -5.12 5.54 -30.31
C ARG A 15 -5.06 6.67 -29.27
N PRO A 16 -4.26 7.71 -29.52
CA PRO A 16 -4.19 8.89 -28.65
C PRO A 16 -5.57 9.50 -28.38
N GLY A 17 -5.84 9.83 -27.13
CA GLY A 17 -7.13 10.34 -26.65
C GLY A 17 -8.19 9.26 -26.40
N VAL A 18 -7.93 8.00 -26.73
CA VAL A 18 -8.84 6.86 -26.50
C VAL A 18 -8.26 5.89 -25.48
N ASN A 19 -7.14 5.24 -25.83
CA ASN A 19 -6.49 4.23 -25.00
C ASN A 19 -5.07 4.64 -24.54
N CYS A 20 -4.61 5.82 -24.95
CA CYS A 20 -3.43 6.45 -24.38
C CYS A 20 -3.59 7.98 -24.39
N TRP A 21 -2.89 8.67 -23.51
CA TRP A 21 -2.88 10.12 -23.41
C TRP A 21 -2.20 10.77 -24.63
N GLY A 22 -1.16 10.13 -25.15
CA GLY A 22 -0.36 10.62 -26.26
C GLY A 22 0.73 9.62 -26.63
N LEU A 23 1.28 9.81 -27.83
CA LEU A 23 2.47 9.14 -28.35
C LEU A 23 3.61 10.15 -28.34
N GLU A 24 4.68 9.85 -27.63
CA GLU A 24 5.80 10.76 -27.43
C GLU A 24 7.10 10.14 -27.95
N ASP A 25 7.95 10.95 -28.56
CA ASP A 25 9.25 10.47 -29.03
C ASP A 25 10.21 10.25 -27.86
N ALA A 26 10.86 9.08 -27.85
CA ALA A 26 11.92 8.73 -26.93
C ALA A 26 13.22 8.44 -27.70
N SER A 27 14.30 9.15 -27.37
CA SER A 27 15.62 8.94 -27.98
C SER A 27 16.25 7.63 -27.52
N HIS A 28 16.03 7.26 -26.27
CA HIS A 28 16.49 6.02 -25.64
C HIS A 28 15.39 5.43 -24.76
N VAL A 29 15.25 4.11 -24.78
CA VAL A 29 14.36 3.36 -23.88
C VAL A 29 15.03 2.06 -23.46
N SER A 30 14.90 1.71 -22.18
CA SER A 30 15.28 0.41 -21.64
C SER A 30 14.31 -0.04 -20.55
N VAL A 31 14.15 -1.36 -20.41
CA VAL A 31 13.48 -2.01 -19.28
C VAL A 31 14.55 -2.54 -18.33
N ILE A 32 14.38 -2.21 -17.06
CA ILE A 32 15.19 -2.64 -15.93
C ILE A 32 14.36 -3.68 -15.17
N ILE A 33 14.95 -4.86 -14.97
CA ILE A 33 14.34 -5.96 -14.21
C ILE A 33 14.87 -5.88 -12.78
N ASP A 34 13.95 -5.90 -11.82
CA ASP A 34 14.17 -5.80 -10.39
C ASP A 34 14.80 -4.51 -9.86
N ALA A 35 14.64 -4.36 -8.54
CA ALA A 35 14.93 -3.12 -7.85
C ALA A 35 16.43 -2.89 -7.60
N ALA A 36 17.28 -3.93 -7.60
CA ALA A 36 18.72 -3.72 -7.43
C ALA A 36 19.30 -2.85 -8.55
N ASP A 37 18.99 -3.19 -9.81
CA ASP A 37 19.46 -2.43 -10.96
C ASP A 37 18.72 -1.09 -11.08
N TYR A 38 17.42 -1.04 -10.77
CA TYR A 38 16.67 0.21 -10.78
C TYR A 38 17.19 1.21 -9.73
N PHE A 39 17.46 0.77 -8.50
CA PHE A 39 17.97 1.66 -7.45
C PHE A 39 19.36 2.19 -7.80
N SER A 40 20.21 1.36 -8.41
CA SER A 40 21.51 1.78 -8.93
C SER A 40 21.36 2.82 -10.04
N ALA A 41 20.54 2.55 -11.05
CA ALA A 41 20.27 3.43 -12.17
C ALA A 41 19.65 4.78 -11.73
N PHE A 42 18.67 4.75 -10.82
CA PHE A 42 18.08 5.94 -10.22
C PHE A 42 19.13 6.80 -9.53
N ALA A 43 20.04 6.17 -8.78
CA ALA A 43 21.07 6.88 -8.05
C ALA A 43 22.13 7.49 -9.00
N GLU A 44 22.52 6.78 -10.06
CA GLU A 44 23.41 7.30 -11.11
C GLU A 44 22.79 8.52 -11.83
N ALA A 45 21.55 8.39 -12.30
CA ALA A 45 20.84 9.48 -12.96
C ALA A 45 20.63 10.69 -12.02
N SER A 46 20.31 10.44 -10.75
CA SER A 46 20.15 11.49 -9.74
C SER A 46 21.46 12.22 -9.43
N ARG A 47 22.61 11.53 -9.51
CA ARG A 47 23.94 12.17 -9.39
C ARG A 47 24.23 13.07 -10.58
N ALA A 48 23.74 12.76 -11.77
CA ALA A 48 23.89 13.60 -12.94
C ALA A 48 22.96 14.83 -12.91
N ALA A 49 21.80 14.74 -12.25
CA ALA A 49 20.79 15.80 -12.15
C ALA A 49 21.36 17.18 -11.78
N ARG A 50 20.86 18.24 -12.42
CA ARG A 50 21.37 19.62 -12.31
C ARG A 50 20.35 20.61 -11.76
N ARG A 51 19.07 20.43 -12.08
CA ARG A 51 18.04 21.46 -11.87
C ARG A 51 16.84 20.91 -11.11
N GLN A 52 16.33 19.74 -11.47
CA GLN A 52 15.08 19.22 -10.93
C GLN A 52 15.06 17.69 -10.89
N ILE A 53 14.63 17.14 -9.76
CA ILE A 53 14.19 15.75 -9.65
C ILE A 53 12.75 15.78 -9.15
N LEU A 54 11.82 15.19 -9.89
CA LEU A 54 10.43 14.97 -9.51
C LEU A 54 10.26 13.49 -9.18
N ILE A 55 9.74 13.18 -7.99
CA ILE A 55 9.47 11.81 -7.54
C ILE A 55 8.01 11.76 -7.12
N ILE A 56 7.30 10.78 -7.68
CA ILE A 56 5.92 10.46 -7.38
C ILE A 56 5.87 8.97 -7.06
N GLY A 57 5.29 8.62 -5.92
CA GLY A 57 5.23 7.23 -5.47
C GLY A 57 4.02 6.95 -4.59
N TRP A 58 3.60 5.69 -4.57
CA TRP A 58 2.64 5.20 -3.58
C TRP A 58 3.26 5.23 -2.19
N ASP A 59 4.56 4.94 -2.10
CA ASP A 59 5.31 4.98 -0.84
C ASP A 59 6.74 5.48 -1.05
N PHE A 60 7.38 5.89 0.04
CA PHE A 60 8.76 6.32 0.08
C PHE A 60 9.34 6.04 1.46
N ASP A 61 10.43 5.27 1.52
CA ASP A 61 11.16 5.04 2.78
C ASP A 61 12.53 5.72 2.73
N ARG A 62 12.75 6.71 3.60
CA ARG A 62 13.99 7.49 3.58
C ARG A 62 15.22 6.66 3.98
N LEU A 63 15.01 5.54 4.68
CA LEU A 63 16.06 4.68 5.21
C LEU A 63 16.41 3.55 4.24
N GLU A 64 15.66 3.38 3.16
CA GLU A 64 15.96 2.38 2.15
C GLU A 64 17.33 2.64 1.53
N ARG A 65 18.09 1.58 1.28
CA ARG A 65 19.46 1.68 0.77
C ARG A 65 19.46 1.47 -0.73
N LEU A 66 20.00 2.45 -1.45
CA LEU A 66 20.14 2.40 -2.92
C LEU A 66 21.20 1.39 -3.36
N TYR A 67 22.20 1.14 -2.52
CA TYR A 67 23.30 0.23 -2.78
C TYR A 67 23.47 -0.73 -1.60
N ARG A 68 23.66 -2.03 -1.90
CA ARG A 68 23.90 -3.07 -0.88
C ARG A 68 25.33 -3.57 -0.87
N ASP A 69 26.02 -3.54 -2.02
CA ASP A 69 27.33 -4.16 -2.20
C ASP A 69 28.52 -3.20 -2.15
N ASP A 70 28.28 -1.89 -2.19
CA ASP A 70 29.33 -0.91 -2.47
C ASP A 70 29.34 0.24 -1.45
N LYS A 71 30.42 0.34 -0.67
CA LYS A 71 30.50 1.27 0.48
C LYS A 71 31.10 2.63 0.14
N ASP A 72 31.75 2.79 -1.02
CA ASP A 72 32.49 4.02 -1.32
C ASP A 72 32.10 4.68 -2.65
N ARG A 73 30.90 5.27 -2.67
CA ARG A 73 30.43 6.10 -3.79
C ARG A 73 30.46 7.59 -3.48
N GLY A 74 31.11 8.01 -2.39
CA GLY A 74 31.23 9.42 -1.98
C GLY A 74 29.92 10.14 -1.64
N LEU A 75 28.78 9.43 -1.54
CA LEU A 75 27.48 9.91 -1.08
C LEU A 75 26.86 8.83 -0.15
N PRO A 76 25.97 9.22 0.78
CA PRO A 76 25.23 8.25 1.58
C PRO A 76 24.44 7.27 0.71
N ASP A 77 24.27 6.04 1.16
CA ASP A 77 23.50 4.99 0.49
C ASP A 77 22.01 5.00 0.85
N GLN A 78 21.66 5.51 2.04
CA GLN A 78 20.27 5.73 2.45
C GLN A 78 19.61 6.81 1.58
N LEU A 79 18.50 6.47 0.94
CA LEU A 79 17.78 7.28 -0.05
C LEU A 79 17.52 8.73 0.40
N GLY A 80 17.02 8.93 1.62
CA GLY A 80 16.77 10.26 2.15
C GLY A 80 18.05 11.08 2.33
N ALA A 81 19.08 10.46 2.90
CA ALA A 81 20.38 11.11 3.11
C ALA A 81 21.10 11.40 1.78
N PHE A 82 20.99 10.49 0.81
CA PHE A 82 21.48 10.63 -0.55
C PHE A 82 20.88 11.87 -1.25
N LEU A 83 19.55 11.97 -1.31
CA LEU A 83 18.88 13.11 -1.95
C LEU A 83 19.17 14.43 -1.24
N ILE A 84 19.22 14.43 0.10
CA ILE A 84 19.59 15.63 0.89
C ILE A 84 21.03 16.05 0.57
N ALA A 85 21.97 15.10 0.50
CA ALA A 85 23.35 15.37 0.17
C ALA A 85 23.51 15.93 -1.26
N LEU A 86 22.75 15.42 -2.23
CA LEU A 86 22.70 15.96 -3.60
C LEU A 86 22.25 17.42 -3.62
N VAL A 87 21.13 17.74 -2.97
CA VAL A 87 20.60 19.12 -2.92
C VAL A 87 21.54 20.09 -2.19
N ARG A 88 22.32 19.60 -1.22
CA ARG A 88 23.37 20.38 -0.54
C ARG A 88 24.56 20.65 -1.45
N ARG A 89 25.03 19.65 -2.20
CA ARG A 89 26.17 19.78 -3.13
C ARG A 89 25.83 20.63 -4.35
N LYS A 90 24.62 20.48 -4.90
CA LYS A 90 24.19 21.15 -6.14
C LYS A 90 23.27 22.32 -5.83
N ARG A 91 23.82 23.54 -5.84
CA ARG A 91 23.11 24.78 -5.43
C ARG A 91 21.84 25.06 -6.24
N ASN A 92 21.78 24.60 -7.49
CA ASN A 92 20.67 24.81 -8.42
C ASN A 92 19.66 23.65 -8.46
N LEU A 93 19.94 22.55 -7.76
CA LEU A 93 19.08 21.36 -7.79
C LEU A 93 17.91 21.52 -6.80
N HIS A 94 16.71 21.29 -7.31
CA HIS A 94 15.49 21.13 -6.52
C HIS A 94 14.98 19.70 -6.60
N VAL A 95 14.55 19.15 -5.46
CA VAL A 95 13.91 17.83 -5.40
C VAL A 95 12.47 18.03 -4.95
N TYR A 96 11.52 17.49 -5.71
CA TYR A 96 10.11 17.49 -5.38
C TYR A 96 9.65 16.04 -5.24
N LEU A 97 9.30 15.65 -4.02
CA LEU A 97 8.89 14.30 -3.66
C LEU A 97 7.45 14.32 -3.16
N LEU A 98 6.58 13.65 -3.90
CA LEU A 98 5.17 13.47 -3.60
C LEU A 98 4.89 12.00 -3.30
N SER A 99 4.48 11.70 -2.08
CA SER A 99 4.09 10.35 -1.65
C SER A 99 2.61 10.32 -1.29
N TRP A 100 1.92 9.19 -1.41
CA TRP A 100 0.50 9.07 -1.07
C TRP A 100 0.20 9.33 0.42
N ASP A 101 -0.87 10.09 0.72
CA ASP A 101 -1.43 10.28 2.07
C ASP A 101 -2.31 9.08 2.44
N PHE A 102 -1.69 8.09 3.06
CA PHE A 102 -2.22 6.74 3.24
C PHE A 102 -3.25 6.59 4.39
N ASN A 103 -3.98 5.47 4.38
CA ASN A 103 -4.84 5.04 5.50
C ASN A 103 -4.00 4.51 6.67
N MET A 104 -4.30 4.88 7.93
CA MET A 104 -3.55 4.44 9.12
C MET A 104 -3.40 2.91 9.27
N ILE A 105 -4.20 2.10 8.55
CA ILE A 105 -4.05 0.64 8.43
C ILE A 105 -2.66 0.25 7.89
N TYR A 106 -2.07 1.05 7.00
CA TYR A 106 -0.72 0.83 6.45
C TYR A 106 0.40 1.47 7.30
N ALA A 107 0.10 2.02 8.49
CA ALA A 107 1.10 2.69 9.32
C ALA A 107 2.19 1.74 9.85
N VAL A 108 1.88 0.45 9.99
CA VAL A 108 2.85 -0.58 10.38
C VAL A 108 3.81 -0.90 9.23
N GLU A 109 3.33 -0.76 8.00
CA GLU A 109 4.03 -1.06 6.74
C GLU A 109 4.85 0.11 6.18
N ARG A 110 4.78 1.29 6.82
CA ARG A 110 5.50 2.49 6.37
C ARG A 110 6.46 3.03 7.42
N GLU A 111 7.30 3.97 7.03
CA GLU A 111 8.09 4.73 7.99
C GLU A 111 7.18 5.62 8.85
N LEU A 112 7.46 5.71 10.15
CA LEU A 112 6.75 6.62 11.05
C LEU A 112 7.25 8.06 10.89
N LEU A 113 6.36 8.98 10.51
CA LEU A 113 6.59 10.43 10.39
C LEU A 113 7.74 10.87 9.43
N PRO A 114 7.85 10.32 8.20
CA PRO A 114 8.92 10.69 7.25
C PRO A 114 8.90 12.20 6.91
N ALA A 115 7.70 12.76 6.78
CA ALA A 115 7.48 14.17 6.45
C ALA A 115 8.12 15.14 7.45
N LEU A 116 8.04 14.82 8.75
CA LEU A 116 8.53 15.68 9.82
C LEU A 116 10.06 15.69 9.83
N ARG A 117 10.68 14.51 9.74
CA ARG A 117 12.15 14.37 9.78
C ARG A 117 12.82 14.97 8.55
N LEU A 118 12.29 14.69 7.35
CA LEU A 118 12.79 15.29 6.12
C LEU A 118 12.67 16.82 6.16
N ARG A 119 11.56 17.36 6.67
CA ARG A 119 11.36 18.81 6.77
C ARG A 119 12.31 19.49 7.76
N LEU A 120 12.76 18.80 8.80
CA LEU A 120 13.74 19.32 9.77
C LEU A 120 15.18 19.27 9.25
N GLN A 121 15.53 18.26 8.44
CA GLN A 121 16.92 18.01 8.02
C GLN A 121 17.25 18.58 6.62
N ALA A 122 16.26 18.68 5.74
CA ALA A 122 16.49 18.97 4.34
C ALA A 122 16.56 20.49 4.02
N PRO A 123 17.41 20.92 3.07
CA PRO A 123 17.44 22.31 2.61
C PRO A 123 16.10 22.76 2.03
N ARG A 124 15.86 24.08 1.94
CA ARG A 124 14.61 24.66 1.37
C ARG A 124 14.28 24.22 -0.06
N ARG A 125 15.26 23.72 -0.82
CA ARG A 125 15.12 23.20 -2.18
C ARG A 125 14.68 21.73 -2.24
N PHE A 126 14.59 21.06 -1.10
CA PHE A 126 14.00 19.74 -0.98
C PHE A 126 12.55 19.88 -0.52
N HIS A 127 11.63 19.48 -1.37
CA HIS A 127 10.20 19.68 -1.21
C HIS A 127 9.53 18.31 -1.04
N PHE A 128 9.15 17.94 0.18
CA PHE A 128 8.40 16.71 0.46
C PHE A 128 6.93 17.00 0.80
N ARG A 129 6.00 16.27 0.20
CA ARG A 129 4.56 16.39 0.46
C ARG A 129 3.85 15.03 0.40
N LEU A 130 2.77 14.92 1.18
CA LEU A 130 1.82 13.83 1.07
C LEU A 130 0.65 14.26 0.17
N ASP A 131 0.19 13.37 -0.71
CA ASP A 131 -0.92 13.58 -1.65
C ASP A 131 -2.16 12.79 -1.22
N GLY A 132 -3.17 13.51 -0.72
CA GLY A 132 -4.51 12.98 -0.43
C GLY A 132 -5.59 13.51 -1.37
N LYS A 133 -5.23 14.02 -2.56
CA LYS A 133 -6.17 14.63 -3.52
C LYS A 133 -6.71 13.61 -4.53
N HIS A 134 -7.43 12.64 -3.99
CA HIS A 134 -8.14 11.61 -4.74
C HIS A 134 -9.46 11.25 -4.01
N PRO A 135 -10.39 10.52 -4.66
CA PRO A 135 -11.64 10.10 -4.02
C PRO A 135 -11.42 9.17 -2.82
N SER A 136 -12.47 9.03 -1.99
CA SER A 136 -12.45 8.07 -0.89
C SER A 136 -12.27 6.65 -1.41
N GLY A 137 -11.60 5.79 -0.63
CA GLY A 137 -11.27 4.42 -1.04
C GLY A 137 -10.18 4.29 -2.09
N ALA A 138 -9.86 5.35 -2.86
CA ALA A 138 -8.77 5.34 -3.83
C ALA A 138 -7.39 5.50 -3.18
N SER A 139 -6.36 5.18 -3.96
CA SER A 139 -4.96 5.42 -3.66
C SER A 139 -4.27 6.20 -4.77
N HIS A 140 -3.17 6.86 -4.41
CA HIS A 140 -2.21 7.33 -5.39
C HIS A 140 -1.18 6.23 -5.66
N HIS A 141 -1.24 5.60 -6.83
CA HIS A 141 -0.46 4.38 -7.09
C HIS A 141 0.62 4.48 -8.18
N GLN A 142 0.79 5.67 -8.80
CA GLN A 142 1.85 5.90 -9.79
C GLN A 142 3.24 5.87 -9.14
N LYS A 143 4.21 5.23 -9.79
CA LYS A 143 5.64 5.34 -9.46
C LYS A 143 6.36 5.98 -10.65
N VAL A 144 6.62 7.28 -10.55
CA VAL A 144 7.22 8.08 -11.62
C VAL A 144 8.35 8.92 -11.06
N VAL A 145 9.54 8.80 -11.65
CA VAL A 145 10.67 9.69 -11.38
C VAL A 145 11.01 10.43 -12.67
N VAL A 146 11.23 11.75 -12.60
CA VAL A 146 11.67 12.55 -13.74
C VAL A 146 12.85 13.42 -13.32
N ILE A 147 13.93 13.39 -14.10
CA ILE A 147 15.18 14.08 -13.84
C ILE A 147 15.44 15.06 -14.98
N ASP A 148 15.49 16.35 -14.63
CA ASP A 148 15.73 17.49 -15.51
C ASP A 148 14.83 17.56 -16.76
N ASP A 149 13.64 16.94 -16.72
CA ASP A 149 12.74 16.75 -17.89
C ASP A 149 13.39 15.99 -19.07
N GLN A 150 14.55 15.38 -18.86
CA GLN A 150 15.30 14.64 -19.89
C GLN A 150 15.17 13.14 -19.74
N VAL A 151 15.25 12.62 -18.52
CA VAL A 151 15.18 11.18 -18.21
C VAL A 151 14.03 10.92 -17.27
N ALA A 152 13.27 9.85 -17.51
CA ALA A 152 12.20 9.43 -16.62
C ALA A 152 12.21 7.92 -16.38
N PHE A 153 11.77 7.53 -15.19
CA PHE A 153 11.52 6.15 -14.79
C PHE A 153 10.01 5.97 -14.52
N VAL A 154 9.40 4.92 -15.07
CA VAL A 154 8.00 4.54 -14.80
C VAL A 154 7.88 3.01 -14.69
N GLY A 155 7.12 2.51 -13.71
CA GLY A 155 6.93 1.07 -13.51
C GLY A 155 6.25 0.71 -12.20
N GLY A 156 6.51 -0.50 -11.71
CA GLY A 156 5.91 -1.05 -10.49
C GLY A 156 6.67 -0.73 -9.20
N ILE A 157 7.93 -0.29 -9.29
CA ILE A 157 8.84 -0.22 -8.14
C ILE A 157 8.77 1.14 -7.43
N ASP A 158 8.31 1.14 -6.18
CA ASP A 158 8.46 2.28 -5.27
C ASP A 158 9.91 2.37 -4.74
N LEU A 159 10.40 3.59 -4.52
CA LEU A 159 11.65 3.83 -3.79
C LEU A 159 11.41 3.68 -2.27
N SER A 160 11.09 2.45 -1.85
CA SER A 160 10.71 2.10 -0.49
C SER A 160 11.19 0.69 -0.11
N ARG A 161 11.04 0.36 1.17
CA ARG A 161 11.41 -0.94 1.74
C ARG A 161 10.67 -2.11 1.09
N TRP A 162 11.29 -3.28 1.22
CA TRP A 162 10.79 -4.58 0.71
C TRP A 162 10.72 -4.70 -0.81
N ARG A 163 11.40 -3.81 -1.56
CA ARG A 163 11.46 -3.87 -3.03
C ARG A 163 12.79 -4.40 -3.54
N TRP A 164 13.90 -4.11 -2.84
CA TRP A 164 15.24 -4.49 -3.29
C TRP A 164 15.35 -6.01 -3.45
N ASP A 165 15.72 -6.46 -4.65
CA ASP A 165 16.08 -7.83 -4.98
C ASP A 165 16.85 -7.85 -6.31
N THR A 166 17.45 -8.99 -6.66
CA THR A 166 18.04 -9.24 -7.97
C THR A 166 17.27 -10.34 -8.70
N SER A 167 17.42 -10.43 -10.03
CA SER A 167 16.78 -11.47 -10.87
C SER A 167 17.24 -12.90 -10.57
N ALA A 168 18.21 -13.07 -9.66
CA ALA A 168 18.58 -14.37 -9.13
C ALA A 168 17.61 -14.87 -8.04
N HIS A 169 16.84 -13.97 -7.43
CA HIS A 169 15.87 -14.24 -6.35
C HIS A 169 16.38 -15.22 -5.28
N ILE A 170 17.66 -15.07 -4.90
CA ILE A 170 18.34 -15.99 -4.00
C ILE A 170 17.54 -16.08 -2.68
N PRO A 171 17.10 -17.27 -2.21
CA PRO A 171 16.15 -17.43 -1.10
C PRO A 171 16.55 -16.71 0.19
N ASN A 172 17.81 -16.82 0.57
CA ASN A 172 18.36 -16.26 1.81
C ASN A 172 19.45 -15.22 1.52
N ASP A 173 19.24 -14.34 0.54
CA ASP A 173 20.20 -13.30 0.22
C ASP A 173 20.44 -12.37 1.43
N PRO A 174 21.65 -12.31 2.01
CA PRO A 174 21.94 -11.49 3.19
C PRO A 174 21.81 -9.98 2.93
N ARG A 175 21.78 -9.57 1.66
CA ARG A 175 21.61 -8.17 1.24
C ARG A 175 20.14 -7.73 1.29
N ARG A 176 19.21 -8.69 1.12
CA ARG A 176 17.76 -8.47 1.07
C ARG A 176 17.17 -8.35 2.48
N VAL A 177 17.45 -7.20 3.10
CA VAL A 177 16.97 -6.84 4.44
C VAL A 177 16.37 -5.44 4.45
N ASP A 178 15.31 -5.26 5.24
CA ASP A 178 14.68 -3.97 5.43
C ASP A 178 15.60 -3.00 6.22
N PRO A 179 15.24 -1.71 6.35
CA PRO A 179 16.07 -0.75 7.10
C PRO A 179 16.28 -1.07 8.59
N LYS A 180 15.56 -2.04 9.16
CA LYS A 180 15.74 -2.55 10.53
C LYS A 180 16.58 -3.83 10.58
N GLY A 181 17.08 -4.31 9.43
CA GLY A 181 17.86 -5.54 9.32
C GLY A 181 17.02 -6.81 9.25
N LYS A 182 15.69 -6.71 9.06
CA LYS A 182 14.82 -7.89 8.94
C LYS A 182 14.80 -8.38 7.49
N ALA A 183 15.10 -9.67 7.29
CA ALA A 183 14.98 -10.31 5.98
C ALA A 183 13.52 -10.38 5.51
N TYR A 184 13.32 -10.37 4.19
CA TYR A 184 12.01 -10.51 3.55
C TYR A 184 12.09 -11.38 2.28
N PRO A 185 10.95 -11.93 1.81
CA PRO A 185 10.92 -12.81 0.63
C PRO A 185 11.44 -12.14 -0.65
N PRO A 186 11.85 -12.92 -1.67
CA PRO A 186 12.20 -12.37 -2.98
C PRO A 186 11.08 -11.53 -3.59
N PHE A 187 11.45 -10.57 -4.43
CA PHE A 187 10.54 -9.58 -5.00
C PHE A 187 10.88 -9.35 -6.48
N HIS A 188 9.92 -9.65 -7.36
CA HIS A 188 10.04 -9.53 -8.81
C HIS A 188 9.22 -8.35 -9.34
N ASP A 189 9.85 -7.41 -10.05
CA ASP A 189 9.17 -6.25 -10.64
C ASP A 189 10.00 -5.57 -11.74
N LEU A 190 9.41 -4.56 -12.40
CA LEU A 190 9.95 -3.93 -13.60
C LEU A 190 9.89 -2.41 -13.53
N MET A 191 10.89 -1.76 -14.11
CA MET A 191 10.93 -0.32 -14.33
C MET A 191 11.38 0.01 -15.76
N VAL A 192 10.67 0.90 -16.45
CA VAL A 192 11.12 1.47 -17.72
C VAL A 192 11.91 2.74 -17.42
N VAL A 193 13.07 2.91 -18.06
CA VAL A 193 13.79 4.17 -18.15
C VAL A 193 13.75 4.67 -19.60
N LEU A 194 13.47 5.96 -19.78
CA LEU A 194 13.45 6.58 -21.10
C LEU A 194 14.01 8.00 -21.09
N GLU A 195 14.41 8.45 -22.26
CA GLU A 195 14.92 9.79 -22.52
C GLU A 195 14.16 10.47 -23.65
N GLY A 196 13.98 11.79 -23.57
CA GLY A 196 13.48 12.62 -24.67
C GLY A 196 12.15 13.29 -24.34
N ARG A 197 11.32 13.54 -25.36
CA ARG A 197 10.02 14.22 -25.18
C ARG A 197 9.08 13.45 -24.27
N ALA A 198 9.14 12.11 -24.32
CA ALA A 198 8.40 11.26 -23.39
C ALA A 198 8.74 11.56 -21.91
N ALA A 199 10.00 11.83 -21.58
CA ALA A 199 10.42 12.19 -20.21
C ALA A 199 9.85 13.55 -19.80
N ALA A 200 9.92 14.54 -20.70
CA ALA A 200 9.34 15.87 -20.46
C ALA A 200 7.81 15.81 -20.26
N ARG A 201 7.12 14.94 -21.00
CA ARG A 201 5.67 14.70 -20.87
C ARG A 201 5.32 14.05 -19.53
N LEU A 202 6.13 13.11 -19.06
CA LEU A 202 6.01 12.56 -17.70
C LEU A 202 6.30 13.62 -16.63
N GLY A 203 7.23 14.56 -16.91
CA GLY A 203 7.47 15.72 -16.06
C GLY A 203 6.25 16.63 -15.97
N GLU A 204 5.52 16.82 -17.06
CA GLU A 204 4.24 17.54 -17.06
C GLU A 204 3.21 16.83 -16.18
N LEU A 205 3.03 15.52 -16.33
CA LEU A 205 2.16 14.73 -15.46
C LEU A 205 2.53 14.92 -13.98
N ALA A 206 3.83 14.87 -13.68
CA ALA A 206 4.31 14.99 -12.31
C ALA A 206 4.07 16.39 -11.71
N ARG A 207 4.33 17.45 -12.49
CA ARG A 207 4.07 18.83 -12.07
C ARG A 207 2.58 19.16 -11.96
N GLN A 208 1.76 18.63 -12.87
CA GLN A 208 0.30 18.75 -12.78
C GLN A 208 -0.20 18.14 -11.48
N ARG A 209 0.29 16.95 -11.13
CA ARG A 209 -0.07 16.30 -9.88
C ARG A 209 0.42 17.04 -8.65
N TRP A 210 1.66 17.52 -8.67
CA TRP A 210 2.20 18.37 -7.61
C TRP A 210 1.32 19.61 -7.39
N ARG A 211 0.86 20.25 -8.47
CA ARG A 211 -0.06 21.38 -8.40
C ARG A 211 -1.41 20.98 -7.79
N THR A 212 -1.96 19.82 -8.15
CA THR A 212 -3.19 19.30 -7.55
C THR A 212 -3.04 19.09 -6.05
N ALA A 213 -1.96 18.42 -5.63
CA ALA A 213 -1.71 18.12 -4.22
C ALA A 213 -1.43 19.38 -3.38
N CYS A 214 -0.65 20.32 -3.93
CA CYS A 214 -0.04 21.41 -3.15
C CYS A 214 -0.56 22.82 -3.48
N GLY A 215 -1.32 22.99 -4.56
CA GLY A 215 -1.73 24.29 -5.10
C GLY A 215 -0.60 25.12 -5.73
N ARG A 216 0.63 24.60 -5.80
CA ARG A 216 1.81 25.33 -6.28
C ARG A 216 2.24 24.84 -7.66
N ARG A 217 2.54 25.79 -8.56
CA ARG A 217 3.13 25.47 -9.86
C ARG A 217 4.63 25.29 -9.71
N VAL A 218 5.16 24.25 -10.33
CA VAL A 218 6.59 24.02 -10.54
C VAL A 218 6.85 24.29 -12.02
N LYS A 219 7.94 24.99 -12.35
CA LYS A 219 8.30 25.28 -13.74
C LYS A 219 8.96 24.05 -14.37
N PRO A 220 8.73 23.80 -15.68
CA PRO A 220 9.55 22.85 -16.42
C PRO A 220 10.99 23.32 -16.47
N VAL A 221 11.88 22.39 -16.78
CA VAL A 221 13.31 22.63 -16.97
C VAL A 221 13.64 22.39 -18.44
N GLU A 222 14.50 23.23 -18.99
CA GLU A 222 15.12 22.95 -20.29
C GLU A 222 16.24 21.94 -20.11
N GLY A 223 16.21 20.88 -20.92
CA GLY A 223 17.24 19.85 -20.90
C GLY A 223 18.63 20.43 -21.14
N GLN A 224 19.64 19.84 -20.50
CA GLN A 224 21.03 20.24 -20.60
C GLN A 224 21.92 19.07 -21.00
N GLU A 225 23.01 19.36 -21.71
CA GLU A 225 24.01 18.35 -22.05
C GLU A 225 25.18 18.31 -21.04
N PRO A 226 25.77 17.11 -20.78
CA PRO A 226 25.20 15.80 -21.09
C PRO A 226 23.91 15.51 -20.32
N SER A 227 23.02 14.76 -20.98
CA SER A 227 21.83 14.16 -20.38
C SER A 227 22.12 13.35 -19.11
N PRO A 228 21.19 13.30 -18.13
CA PRO A 228 21.34 12.50 -16.91
C PRO A 228 21.01 11.01 -17.11
N TRP A 229 21.22 10.44 -18.30
CA TRP A 229 21.02 9.01 -18.55
C TRP A 229 21.94 8.15 -17.64
N PRO A 230 21.43 7.10 -16.98
CA PRO A 230 22.25 6.26 -16.11
C PRO A 230 23.29 5.45 -16.91
N PRO A 231 24.60 5.62 -16.66
CA PRO A 231 25.64 4.95 -17.44
C PRO A 231 25.63 3.42 -17.37
N SER A 232 25.10 2.83 -16.28
CA SER A 232 24.98 1.38 -16.13
C SER A 232 23.90 0.75 -17.03
N VAL A 233 22.97 1.55 -17.58
CA VAL A 233 21.87 1.04 -18.39
C VAL A 233 22.15 1.31 -19.86
N ALA A 234 22.43 0.26 -20.63
CA ALA A 234 22.52 0.37 -22.08
C ALA A 234 21.12 0.63 -22.69
N PRO A 235 20.95 1.60 -23.61
CA PRO A 235 19.70 1.78 -24.34
C PRO A 235 19.35 0.53 -25.17
N GLN A 236 18.18 -0.06 -24.91
CA GLN A 236 17.69 -1.25 -25.59
C GLN A 236 16.92 -0.89 -26.88
N LEU A 237 16.30 0.30 -26.91
CA LEU A 237 15.68 0.90 -28.09
C LEU A 237 16.15 2.34 -28.27
N ARG A 238 16.15 2.79 -29.53
CA ARG A 238 16.55 4.15 -29.91
C ARG A 238 15.55 4.75 -30.88
N SER A 239 15.22 6.03 -30.68
CA SER A 239 14.32 6.80 -31.57
C SER A 239 12.98 6.10 -31.83
N VAL A 240 12.26 5.77 -30.75
CA VAL A 240 10.97 5.06 -30.79
C VAL A 240 9.85 5.95 -30.24
N GLN A 241 8.62 5.66 -30.63
CA GLN A 241 7.46 6.26 -29.99
C GLN A 241 7.01 5.45 -28.78
N VAL A 242 6.74 6.14 -27.68
CA VAL A 242 6.22 5.58 -26.44
C VAL A 242 4.87 6.20 -26.16
N ALA A 243 3.84 5.37 -25.99
CA ALA A 243 2.54 5.81 -25.49
C ALA A 243 2.55 5.90 -23.96
N ILE A 244 1.83 6.89 -23.44
CA ILE A 244 1.57 7.02 -22.00
C ILE A 244 0.08 6.79 -21.78
N ALA A 245 -0.30 5.83 -20.94
CA ALA A 245 -1.69 5.60 -20.55
C ALA A 245 -1.88 5.82 -19.04
N ARG A 246 -3.04 6.35 -18.64
CA ARG A 246 -3.32 6.72 -17.25
C ARG A 246 -4.66 6.18 -16.80
N THR A 247 -4.73 5.87 -15.52
CA THR A 247 -5.99 5.82 -14.79
C THR A 247 -6.04 7.04 -13.88
N MET A 248 -7.13 7.81 -13.93
CA MET A 248 -7.39 8.88 -12.98
C MET A 248 -8.89 8.90 -12.69
N PRO A 249 -9.32 8.69 -11.44
CA PRO A 249 -10.73 8.76 -11.13
C PRO A 249 -11.24 10.20 -11.26
N SER A 250 -12.56 10.33 -11.44
CA SER A 250 -13.23 11.61 -11.33
C SER A 250 -13.03 12.18 -9.93
N TYR A 251 -12.60 13.45 -9.85
CA TYR A 251 -12.30 14.08 -8.56
C TYR A 251 -12.27 15.60 -8.70
N ALA A 252 -12.94 16.30 -7.77
CA ALA A 252 -12.92 17.77 -7.68
C ALA A 252 -13.21 18.48 -9.02
N GLY A 253 -14.21 18.00 -9.77
CA GLY A 253 -14.61 18.56 -11.07
C GLY A 253 -13.78 18.08 -12.27
N ARG A 254 -12.73 17.27 -12.07
CA ARG A 254 -12.00 16.59 -13.14
C ARG A 254 -12.76 15.35 -13.59
N ALA A 255 -12.89 15.16 -14.90
CA ALA A 255 -13.42 13.94 -15.49
C ALA A 255 -12.50 12.73 -15.21
N ALA A 256 -13.09 11.53 -15.23
CA ALA A 256 -12.32 10.30 -15.14
C ALA A 256 -11.50 10.08 -16.42
N VAL A 257 -10.35 9.43 -16.27
CA VAL A 257 -9.46 8.97 -17.35
C VAL A 257 -9.28 7.47 -17.16
N ASN A 258 -9.69 6.69 -18.16
CA ASN A 258 -9.67 5.23 -18.12
C ASN A 258 -8.86 4.64 -19.30
N GLU A 259 -7.81 5.36 -19.72
CA GLU A 259 -6.97 5.00 -20.88
C GLU A 259 -6.38 3.59 -20.71
N VAL A 260 -5.89 3.26 -19.50
CA VAL A 260 -5.33 1.94 -19.15
C VAL A 260 -6.34 0.82 -19.38
N LYS A 261 -7.59 0.98 -18.91
CA LYS A 261 -8.63 -0.04 -19.09
C LYS A 261 -8.91 -0.27 -20.57
N GLN A 262 -9.07 0.81 -21.33
CA GLN A 262 -9.35 0.71 -22.77
C GLN A 262 -8.18 0.08 -23.52
N LEU A 263 -6.94 0.42 -23.15
CA LEU A 263 -5.73 -0.18 -23.70
C LEU A 263 -5.68 -1.68 -23.47
N TYR A 264 -5.94 -2.15 -22.25
CA TYR A 264 -5.99 -3.58 -21.95
C TYR A 264 -7.00 -4.30 -22.84
N LEU A 265 -8.21 -3.77 -22.96
CA LEU A 265 -9.27 -4.37 -23.76
C LEU A 265 -8.93 -4.41 -25.26
N ASP A 266 -8.43 -3.31 -25.81
CA ASP A 266 -8.04 -3.22 -27.22
C ASP A 266 -6.87 -4.15 -27.53
N ALA A 267 -5.88 -4.23 -26.64
CA ALA A 267 -4.73 -5.10 -26.77
C ALA A 267 -5.12 -6.60 -26.71
N ILE A 268 -5.95 -7.00 -25.75
CA ILE A 268 -6.48 -8.38 -25.66
C ILE A 268 -7.28 -8.74 -26.91
N ALA A 269 -8.12 -7.83 -27.40
CA ALA A 269 -8.92 -8.05 -28.61
C ALA A 269 -8.06 -8.21 -29.87
N SER A 270 -6.88 -7.56 -29.91
CA SER A 270 -5.96 -7.62 -31.04
C SER A 270 -5.13 -8.91 -31.11
N ALA A 271 -4.99 -9.64 -30.01
CA ALA A 271 -4.09 -10.78 -29.89
C ALA A 271 -4.44 -11.93 -30.85
N ARG A 272 -3.42 -12.49 -31.51
CA ARG A 272 -3.54 -13.57 -32.48
C ARG A 272 -2.73 -14.81 -32.13
N ARG A 273 -1.55 -14.66 -31.53
CA ARG A 273 -0.65 -15.77 -31.18
C ARG A 273 -0.67 -16.04 -29.69
N PHE A 274 -0.36 -15.04 -28.88
CA PHE A 274 -0.35 -15.18 -27.43
C PHE A 274 -0.61 -13.86 -26.69
N ILE A 275 -1.07 -14.00 -25.45
CA ILE A 275 -1.17 -12.96 -24.42
C ILE A 275 -0.26 -13.42 -23.27
N TYR A 276 0.76 -12.64 -22.94
CA TYR A 276 1.64 -12.90 -21.80
C TYR A 276 1.49 -11.78 -20.77
N ILE A 277 1.13 -12.11 -19.53
CA ILE A 277 0.88 -11.15 -18.45
C ILE A 277 1.66 -11.58 -17.21
N GLU A 278 2.43 -10.66 -16.66
CA GLU A 278 2.90 -10.76 -15.27
C GLU A 278 2.17 -9.71 -14.45
N ASN A 279 1.48 -10.13 -13.38
CA ASN A 279 0.72 -9.18 -12.57
C ASN A 279 0.61 -9.55 -11.10
N GLN A 280 0.74 -8.54 -10.23
CA GLN A 280 0.49 -8.69 -8.79
C GLN A 280 -0.94 -9.17 -8.48
N TYR A 281 -1.93 -8.62 -9.18
CA TYR A 281 -3.33 -8.99 -9.00
C TYR A 281 -4.02 -9.21 -10.34
N PHE A 282 -4.87 -10.23 -10.42
CA PHE A 282 -5.72 -10.49 -11.57
C PHE A 282 -7.16 -10.70 -11.10
N THR A 283 -7.89 -9.59 -10.92
CA THR A 283 -9.24 -9.56 -10.33
C THR A 283 -10.25 -8.77 -11.17
N ALA A 284 -9.79 -8.04 -12.19
CA ALA A 284 -10.67 -7.22 -13.04
C ALA A 284 -11.56 -8.09 -13.94
N ARG A 285 -12.86 -8.16 -13.61
CA ARG A 285 -13.86 -8.92 -14.41
C ARG A 285 -13.88 -8.52 -15.88
N SER A 286 -13.81 -7.23 -16.20
CA SER A 286 -13.82 -6.78 -17.60
C SER A 286 -12.63 -7.31 -18.42
N LEU A 287 -11.48 -7.52 -17.78
CA LEU A 287 -10.31 -8.10 -18.44
C LEU A 287 -10.47 -9.61 -18.56
N ALA A 288 -10.95 -10.27 -17.50
CA ALA A 288 -11.27 -11.69 -17.52
C ALA A 288 -12.27 -12.04 -18.64
N ASP A 289 -13.36 -11.30 -18.76
CA ASP A 289 -14.37 -11.50 -19.79
C ASP A 289 -13.79 -11.36 -21.21
N ALA A 290 -12.91 -10.38 -21.41
CA ALA A 290 -12.22 -10.19 -22.69
C ALA A 290 -11.31 -11.38 -23.02
N ILE A 291 -10.57 -11.92 -22.03
CA ILE A 291 -9.73 -13.10 -22.21
C ILE A 291 -10.58 -14.36 -22.40
N CYS A 292 -11.64 -14.57 -21.61
CA CYS A 292 -12.59 -15.68 -21.79
C CYS A 292 -13.15 -15.72 -23.22
N LYS A 293 -13.48 -14.55 -23.78
CA LYS A 293 -13.92 -14.43 -25.16
C LYS A 293 -12.84 -14.94 -26.12
N ARG A 294 -11.60 -14.45 -25.99
CA ARG A 294 -10.46 -14.89 -26.84
C ARG A 294 -10.19 -16.40 -26.69
N LEU A 295 -10.22 -16.94 -25.48
CA LEU A 295 -10.02 -18.37 -25.20
C LEU A 295 -11.10 -19.26 -25.81
N SER A 296 -12.33 -18.76 -25.95
CA SER A 296 -13.47 -19.51 -26.50
C SER A 296 -13.46 -19.63 -28.03
N GLU A 297 -12.75 -18.75 -28.74
CA GLU A 297 -12.67 -18.74 -30.20
C GLU A 297 -11.88 -19.93 -30.74
N THR A 298 -12.16 -20.43 -31.94
CA THR A 298 -11.43 -21.59 -32.50
C THR A 298 -9.95 -21.28 -32.75
N ASP A 299 -9.66 -20.07 -33.22
CA ASP A 299 -8.33 -19.55 -33.60
C ASP A 299 -7.83 -18.45 -32.63
N GLY A 300 -8.31 -18.49 -31.39
CA GLY A 300 -7.82 -17.64 -30.30
C GLY A 300 -6.34 -17.86 -29.93
N PRO A 301 -5.73 -16.90 -29.23
CA PRO A 301 -4.33 -16.94 -28.81
C PRO A 301 -4.12 -17.89 -27.61
N GLU A 302 -2.86 -18.28 -27.38
CA GLU A 302 -2.41 -18.78 -26.07
C GLU A 302 -2.48 -17.67 -25.02
N VAL A 303 -2.76 -18.00 -23.77
CA VAL A 303 -2.83 -17.04 -22.65
C VAL A 303 -1.96 -17.56 -21.53
N ILE A 304 -0.91 -16.82 -21.23
CA ILE A 304 0.08 -17.13 -20.20
C ILE A 304 -0.02 -16.06 -19.13
N LEU A 305 -0.42 -16.46 -17.91
CA LEU A 305 -0.46 -15.60 -16.74
C LEU A 305 0.62 -16.02 -15.75
N VAL A 306 1.48 -15.10 -15.33
CA VAL A 306 2.42 -15.30 -14.22
C VAL A 306 1.97 -14.41 -13.06
N LEU A 307 1.50 -15.05 -12.00
CA LEU A 307 0.88 -14.42 -10.83
C LEU A 307 1.64 -14.81 -9.55
N PRO A 308 1.47 -14.10 -8.44
CA PRO A 308 1.94 -14.58 -7.14
C PRO A 308 1.28 -15.92 -6.79
N GLU A 309 2.00 -16.84 -6.15
CA GLU A 309 1.37 -18.02 -5.53
C GLU A 309 0.31 -17.56 -4.50
N LYS A 310 0.70 -16.60 -3.66
CA LYS A 310 -0.15 -15.92 -2.67
C LYS A 310 0.23 -14.46 -2.56
N THR A 311 -0.73 -13.61 -2.21
CA THR A 311 -0.45 -12.19 -1.95
C THR A 311 0.21 -11.99 -0.59
N GLN A 312 0.86 -10.84 -0.40
CA GLN A 312 1.60 -10.54 0.81
C GLN A 312 0.64 -10.02 1.89
N GLY A 313 0.71 -10.60 3.07
CA GLY A 313 -0.11 -10.18 4.21
C GLY A 313 -1.49 -10.84 4.25
N TRP A 314 -1.94 -11.11 5.47
CA TRP A 314 -3.15 -11.89 5.72
C TRP A 314 -4.43 -11.25 5.14
N LEU A 315 -4.55 -9.93 5.15
CA LEU A 315 -5.75 -9.25 4.66
C LEU A 315 -5.92 -9.43 3.14
N GLU A 316 -4.83 -9.33 2.38
CA GLU A 316 -4.84 -9.50 0.93
C GLU A 316 -5.18 -10.95 0.56
N GLN A 317 -4.62 -11.92 1.29
CA GLN A 317 -4.90 -13.34 1.08
C GLN A 317 -6.38 -13.69 1.31
N VAL A 318 -7.02 -13.13 2.33
CA VAL A 318 -8.45 -13.41 2.59
C VAL A 318 -9.42 -12.58 1.75
N THR A 319 -8.91 -11.71 0.88
CA THR A 319 -9.74 -10.83 0.03
C THR A 319 -9.38 -10.96 -1.45
N MET A 320 -8.21 -10.45 -1.86
CA MET A 320 -7.75 -10.41 -3.24
C MET A 320 -7.48 -11.80 -3.82
N ASP A 321 -6.89 -12.73 -3.05
CA ASP A 321 -6.60 -14.09 -3.59
C ASP A 321 -7.91 -14.82 -3.93
N VAL A 322 -8.95 -14.70 -3.11
CA VAL A 322 -10.23 -15.36 -3.42
C VAL A 322 -10.95 -14.71 -4.60
N LEU A 323 -10.88 -13.38 -4.75
CA LEU A 323 -11.37 -12.72 -5.95
C LEU A 323 -10.62 -13.16 -7.21
N ARG A 324 -9.30 -13.35 -7.09
CA ARG A 324 -8.47 -13.90 -8.16
C ARG A 324 -8.92 -15.32 -8.49
N GLU A 325 -9.05 -16.23 -7.52
CA GLU A 325 -9.48 -17.61 -7.78
C GLU A 325 -10.81 -17.68 -8.54
N ARG A 326 -11.80 -16.83 -8.21
CA ARG A 326 -13.06 -16.74 -8.97
C ARG A 326 -12.85 -16.41 -10.44
N VAL A 327 -11.97 -15.42 -10.71
CA VAL A 327 -11.63 -15.01 -12.06
C VAL A 327 -10.86 -16.12 -12.78
N LEU A 328 -9.87 -16.73 -12.15
CA LEU A 328 -9.09 -17.81 -12.75
C LEU A 328 -9.96 -19.04 -13.07
N TYR A 329 -10.94 -19.35 -12.23
CA TYR A 329 -11.93 -20.40 -12.50
C TYR A 329 -12.76 -20.11 -13.76
N SER A 330 -13.16 -18.85 -13.99
CA SER A 330 -13.88 -18.46 -15.20
C SER A 330 -13.04 -18.62 -16.47
N LEU A 331 -11.73 -18.33 -16.39
CA LEU A 331 -10.79 -18.54 -17.50
C LEU A 331 -10.66 -20.02 -17.84
N HIS A 332 -10.45 -20.88 -16.84
CA HIS A 332 -10.37 -22.34 -17.03
C HIS A 332 -11.64 -22.91 -17.69
N ARG A 333 -12.82 -22.43 -17.28
CA ARG A 333 -14.08 -22.88 -17.90
C ARG A 333 -14.26 -22.41 -19.34
N ALA A 334 -13.68 -21.27 -19.70
CA ALA A 334 -13.75 -20.71 -21.05
C ALA A 334 -12.74 -21.36 -22.01
N ASP A 335 -11.62 -21.88 -21.49
CA ASP A 335 -10.60 -22.53 -22.30
C ASP A 335 -11.01 -23.94 -22.75
N LYS A 336 -11.62 -24.01 -23.93
CA LYS A 336 -12.02 -25.28 -24.56
C LYS A 336 -10.90 -25.95 -25.35
N TRP A 337 -9.78 -25.25 -25.56
CA TRP A 337 -8.76 -25.62 -26.53
C TRP A 337 -7.38 -25.87 -25.90
N GLY A 338 -7.27 -25.79 -24.57
CA GLY A 338 -6.03 -26.04 -23.84
C GLY A 338 -4.98 -24.94 -24.07
N ARG A 339 -5.42 -23.69 -24.22
CA ARG A 339 -4.60 -22.52 -24.52
C ARG A 339 -4.35 -21.62 -23.32
N LEU A 340 -4.75 -22.02 -22.11
CA LEU A 340 -4.53 -21.28 -20.88
C LEU A 340 -3.41 -21.92 -20.04
N GLY A 341 -2.40 -21.13 -19.68
CA GLY A 341 -1.41 -21.48 -18.67
C GLY A 341 -1.36 -20.42 -17.59
N ILE A 342 -1.59 -20.82 -16.33
CA ILE A 342 -1.53 -19.93 -15.17
C ILE A 342 -0.43 -20.44 -14.25
N PHE A 343 0.59 -19.63 -14.06
CA PHE A 343 1.82 -19.98 -13.39
C PHE A 343 2.15 -19.03 -12.25
N TYR A 344 3.00 -19.49 -11.35
CA TYR A 344 3.74 -18.66 -10.40
C TYR A 344 5.23 -19.06 -10.43
N PRO A 345 6.15 -18.11 -10.16
CA PRO A 345 7.56 -18.42 -10.02
C PRO A 345 7.79 -19.16 -8.71
N TYR A 346 8.29 -20.39 -8.84
CA TYR A 346 8.69 -21.23 -7.73
C TYR A 346 10.20 -21.15 -7.55
N GLN A 347 10.61 -20.98 -6.30
CA GLN A 347 12.00 -20.98 -5.89
C GLN A 347 12.17 -21.94 -4.71
N PRO A 348 13.06 -22.95 -4.80
CA PRO A 348 13.32 -23.85 -3.69
C PRO A 348 13.91 -23.10 -2.48
N ASP A 349 13.85 -23.73 -1.31
CA ASP A 349 14.43 -23.24 -0.06
C ASP A 349 13.82 -21.94 0.51
N LEU A 350 12.64 -21.52 0.03
CA LEU A 350 11.88 -20.42 0.60
C LEU A 350 10.96 -20.82 1.79
N GLY A 351 10.81 -22.12 2.06
CA GLY A 351 9.86 -22.62 3.07
C GLY A 351 8.43 -22.20 2.71
N ASP A 352 7.75 -21.52 3.63
CA ASP A 352 6.41 -20.99 3.40
C ASP A 352 6.40 -19.65 2.63
N ALA A 353 7.54 -19.08 2.27
CA ALA A 353 7.59 -17.86 1.46
C ALA A 353 7.51 -18.18 -0.04
N CYS A 354 7.11 -17.19 -0.85
CA CYS A 354 7.12 -17.28 -2.30
C CYS A 354 7.78 -16.03 -2.89
N VAL A 355 8.21 -16.10 -4.15
CA VAL A 355 8.64 -14.91 -4.89
C VAL A 355 7.43 -13.98 -5.03
N CYS A 356 7.58 -12.74 -4.58
CA CYS A 356 6.52 -11.73 -4.67
C CYS A 356 6.51 -11.15 -6.09
N VAL A 357 5.61 -11.65 -6.94
CA VAL A 357 5.37 -11.04 -8.26
C VAL A 357 4.63 -9.73 -8.06
N HIS A 358 5.35 -8.61 -8.15
CA HIS A 358 4.79 -7.27 -8.11
C HIS A 358 4.77 -6.60 -9.49
N ALA A 359 5.30 -7.26 -10.52
CA ALA A 359 5.24 -6.81 -11.90
C ALA A 359 3.83 -6.39 -12.34
N LYS A 360 3.78 -5.49 -13.33
CA LYS A 360 2.58 -5.04 -14.02
C LYS A 360 2.87 -4.95 -15.52
N LEU A 361 3.04 -6.12 -16.13
CA LEU A 361 3.45 -6.31 -17.52
C LEU A 361 2.31 -6.95 -18.32
N MET A 362 2.17 -6.52 -19.58
CA MET A 362 1.44 -7.28 -20.59
C MET A 362 2.19 -7.21 -21.93
N ILE A 363 2.35 -8.35 -22.58
CA ILE A 363 2.91 -8.50 -23.92
C ILE A 363 1.87 -9.18 -24.82
N ILE A 364 1.64 -8.61 -26.00
CA ILE A 364 0.77 -9.17 -27.06
C ILE A 364 1.63 -9.47 -28.27
N ASP A 365 1.69 -10.73 -28.68
CA ASP A 365 2.27 -11.21 -29.95
C ASP A 365 3.70 -10.70 -30.28
N ASP A 366 4.51 -10.40 -29.27
CA ASP A 366 5.79 -9.67 -29.39
C ASP A 366 5.69 -8.32 -30.14
N ARG A 367 4.49 -7.78 -30.23
CA ARG A 367 4.15 -6.58 -31.01
C ARG A 367 3.85 -5.39 -30.12
N LEU A 368 3.25 -5.61 -28.96
CA LEU A 368 2.94 -4.57 -28.00
C LEU A 368 3.40 -5.00 -26.62
N VAL A 369 4.11 -4.11 -25.92
CA VAL A 369 4.44 -4.27 -24.50
C VAL A 369 3.89 -3.10 -23.70
N ARG A 370 3.27 -3.40 -22.56
CA ARG A 370 2.81 -2.44 -21.56
C ARG A 370 3.50 -2.73 -20.23
N ILE A 371 4.11 -1.71 -19.64
CA ILE A 371 4.74 -1.75 -18.31
C ILE A 371 4.31 -0.50 -17.54
N GLY A 372 3.92 -0.63 -16.27
CA GLY A 372 3.51 0.53 -15.50
C GLY A 372 3.20 0.22 -14.05
N SER A 373 2.31 1.03 -13.46
CA SER A 373 1.88 0.86 -12.08
C SER A 373 0.54 0.12 -11.95
N SER A 374 -0.26 0.06 -13.03
CA SER A 374 -1.61 -0.51 -13.00
C SER A 374 -1.63 -2.03 -12.86
N ASN A 375 -2.27 -2.53 -11.81
CA ASN A 375 -2.56 -3.95 -11.65
C ASN A 375 -3.71 -4.37 -12.59
N ALA A 376 -3.86 -5.65 -12.89
CA ALA A 376 -5.05 -6.18 -13.57
C ALA A 376 -6.22 -6.35 -12.57
N SER A 377 -6.43 -5.33 -11.73
CA SER A 377 -7.51 -5.23 -10.75
C SER A 377 -8.51 -4.14 -11.13
N SER A 378 -9.74 -4.27 -10.68
CA SER A 378 -10.80 -3.31 -10.99
C SER A 378 -10.44 -1.91 -10.50
N ARG A 379 -9.76 -1.81 -9.35
CA ARG A 379 -9.25 -0.55 -8.80
C ARG A 379 -8.29 0.16 -9.75
N SER A 380 -7.28 -0.53 -10.28
CA SER A 380 -6.33 0.08 -11.22
C SER A 380 -6.96 0.43 -12.57
N MET A 381 -8.12 -0.16 -12.91
CA MET A 381 -8.86 0.14 -14.14
C MET A 381 -9.70 1.42 -14.08
N GLY A 382 -10.00 1.98 -12.89
CA GLY A 382 -10.85 3.18 -12.80
C GLY A 382 -10.84 3.99 -11.50
N LEU A 383 -10.27 3.45 -10.42
CA LEU A 383 -10.27 4.09 -9.10
C LEU A 383 -8.92 4.67 -8.70
N ASP A 384 -7.87 3.84 -8.70
CA ASP A 384 -6.54 4.26 -8.27
C ASP A 384 -5.86 5.01 -9.40
N THR A 385 -5.05 6.02 -9.05
CA THR A 385 -4.34 6.74 -10.12
C THR A 385 -3.14 5.94 -10.58
N GLU A 386 -3.04 5.67 -11.87
CA GLU A 386 -2.01 4.82 -12.47
C GLU A 386 -1.29 5.54 -13.63
N CYS A 387 -0.10 5.04 -14.00
CA CYS A 387 0.66 5.51 -15.14
C CYS A 387 1.42 4.35 -15.77
N ASP A 388 1.18 4.15 -17.06
CA ASP A 388 1.72 3.04 -17.83
C ASP A 388 2.41 3.54 -19.10
N LEU A 389 3.47 2.86 -19.51
CA LEU A 389 4.18 3.09 -20.76
C LEU A 389 3.95 1.91 -21.71
N ILE A 390 3.77 2.25 -22.98
CA ILE A 390 3.46 1.28 -24.03
C ILE A 390 4.36 1.52 -25.24
N ILE A 391 4.88 0.43 -25.78
CA ILE A 391 5.66 0.43 -27.01
C ILE A 391 4.99 -0.55 -27.97
N GLU A 392 4.66 -0.09 -29.17
CA GLU A 392 4.00 -0.87 -30.21
C GLU A 392 4.88 -0.90 -31.47
N ALA A 393 5.12 -2.09 -31.99
CA ALA A 393 5.77 -2.33 -33.27
C ALA A 393 4.90 -1.85 -34.43
N ARG A 394 5.52 -1.23 -35.43
CA ARG A 394 4.79 -0.73 -36.62
C ARG A 394 4.80 -1.75 -37.75
N GLU A 395 5.88 -2.50 -37.85
CA GLU A 395 6.13 -3.45 -38.94
C GLU A 395 6.66 -4.75 -38.36
N LYS A 396 6.34 -5.87 -39.01
CA LYS A 396 6.85 -7.18 -38.58
C LYS A 396 8.37 -7.20 -38.69
N GLY A 397 9.03 -7.61 -37.60
CA GLY A 397 10.49 -7.74 -37.56
C GLY A 397 11.23 -6.40 -37.42
N ASP A 398 10.54 -5.31 -37.06
CA ASP A 398 11.21 -4.08 -36.66
C ASP A 398 11.96 -4.24 -35.33
N ALA A 399 12.79 -3.24 -34.99
CA ALA A 399 13.59 -3.26 -33.77
C ALA A 399 12.73 -3.38 -32.50
N VAL A 400 11.48 -2.87 -32.54
CA VAL A 400 10.53 -2.97 -31.42
C VAL A 400 10.07 -4.42 -31.24
N THR A 401 9.77 -5.12 -32.32
CA THR A 401 9.39 -6.54 -32.29
C THR A 401 10.50 -7.38 -31.65
N THR A 402 11.74 -7.21 -32.11
CA THR A 402 12.90 -7.92 -31.55
C THR A 402 13.13 -7.57 -30.09
N PHE A 403 12.95 -6.30 -29.71
CA PHE A 403 13.07 -5.85 -28.33
C PHE A 403 12.04 -6.53 -27.41
N ILE A 404 10.76 -6.53 -27.80
CA ILE A 404 9.68 -7.13 -27.00
C ILE A 404 9.89 -8.63 -26.86
N GLN A 405 10.24 -9.31 -27.95
CA GLN A 405 10.56 -10.73 -27.94
C GLN A 405 11.74 -11.02 -26.99
N THR A 406 12.82 -10.25 -27.10
CA THR A 406 14.00 -10.41 -26.23
C THR A 406 13.64 -10.21 -24.76
N LEU A 407 12.80 -9.22 -24.45
CA LEU A 407 12.33 -8.99 -23.08
C LEU A 407 11.52 -10.18 -22.55
N ARG A 408 10.54 -10.68 -23.32
CA ARG A 408 9.73 -11.84 -22.93
C ARG A 408 10.58 -13.08 -22.68
N LEU A 409 11.53 -13.36 -23.58
CA LEU A 409 12.42 -14.51 -23.46
C LEU A 409 13.35 -14.39 -22.25
N LYS A 410 13.82 -13.18 -21.91
CA LYS A 410 14.60 -12.94 -20.69
C LYS A 410 13.79 -13.18 -19.42
N LEU A 411 12.56 -12.68 -19.35
CA LEU A 411 11.68 -12.88 -18.20
C LEU A 411 11.33 -14.36 -18.02
N LEU A 412 10.99 -15.06 -19.11
CA LEU A 412 10.75 -16.50 -19.05
C LEU A 412 12.01 -17.28 -18.67
N GLY A 413 13.17 -16.92 -19.22
CA GLY A 413 14.45 -17.55 -18.89
C GLY A 413 14.81 -17.35 -17.42
N GLU A 414 14.56 -16.16 -16.89
CA GLU A 414 14.68 -15.87 -15.47
C GLU A 414 13.80 -16.78 -14.61
N HIS A 415 12.51 -16.91 -14.92
CA HIS A 415 11.60 -17.75 -14.14
C HIS A 415 11.86 -19.25 -14.29
N LEU A 416 12.33 -19.69 -15.46
CA LEU A 416 12.62 -21.08 -15.80
C LEU A 416 14.08 -21.48 -15.48
N ASP A 417 14.87 -20.57 -14.92
CA ASP A 417 16.28 -20.77 -14.59
C ASP A 417 17.14 -21.24 -15.77
N CYS A 418 16.93 -20.62 -16.94
CA CYS A 418 17.69 -20.93 -18.14
C CYS A 418 17.98 -19.69 -19.00
N PRO A 419 19.00 -19.74 -19.88
CA PRO A 419 19.26 -18.67 -20.83
C PRO A 419 18.05 -18.40 -21.75
N ALA A 420 17.82 -17.14 -22.12
CA ALA A 420 16.73 -16.72 -22.99
C ALA A 420 16.74 -17.44 -24.35
N GLU A 421 17.92 -17.84 -24.83
CA GLU A 421 18.13 -18.59 -26.07
C GLU A 421 17.51 -19.99 -26.00
N HIS A 422 17.50 -20.62 -24.82
CA HIS A 422 16.85 -21.92 -24.63
C HIS A 422 15.33 -21.79 -24.71
N VAL A 423 14.77 -20.72 -24.15
CA VAL A 423 13.34 -20.40 -24.28
C VAL A 423 12.98 -20.16 -25.75
N ALA A 424 13.79 -19.39 -26.48
CA ALA A 424 13.58 -19.09 -27.89
C ALA A 424 13.58 -20.37 -28.74
N LYS A 425 14.54 -21.27 -28.47
CA LYS A 425 14.64 -22.56 -29.13
C LYS A 425 13.43 -23.43 -28.83
N ALA A 426 13.03 -23.55 -27.57
CA ALA A 426 11.87 -24.35 -27.18
C ALA A 426 10.56 -23.82 -27.79
N GLU A 427 10.36 -22.51 -27.86
CA GLU A 427 9.19 -21.91 -28.53
C GLU A 427 9.18 -22.22 -30.03
N THR A 428 10.33 -22.12 -30.69
CA THR A 428 10.46 -22.39 -32.12
C THR A 428 10.23 -23.87 -32.42
N ASP A 429 10.85 -24.77 -31.66
CA ASP A 429 10.78 -26.22 -31.87
C ASP A 429 9.35 -26.76 -31.64
N ASN A 430 8.59 -26.14 -30.73
CA ASN A 430 7.22 -26.56 -30.41
C ASN A 430 6.13 -25.75 -31.14
N ASN A 431 6.47 -24.60 -31.73
CA ASN A 431 5.52 -23.62 -32.27
C ASN A 431 4.39 -23.25 -31.28
N SER A 432 4.72 -23.22 -29.98
CA SER A 432 3.79 -22.99 -28.87
C SER A 432 4.59 -22.47 -27.67
N LEU A 433 4.13 -21.36 -27.09
CA LEU A 433 4.79 -20.78 -25.92
C LEU A 433 4.47 -21.59 -24.67
N LEU A 434 3.22 -22.07 -24.54
CA LEU A 434 2.84 -22.97 -23.44
C LEU A 434 3.63 -24.27 -23.45
N THR A 435 3.78 -24.90 -24.61
CA THR A 435 4.55 -26.14 -24.73
C THR A 435 6.03 -25.90 -24.45
N ALA A 436 6.58 -24.74 -24.85
CA ALA A 436 7.95 -24.36 -24.50
C ALA A 436 8.16 -24.22 -22.99
N ILE A 437 7.23 -23.54 -22.31
CA ILE A 437 7.26 -23.43 -20.83
C ILE A 437 7.18 -24.82 -20.21
N ALA A 438 6.22 -25.65 -20.63
CA ALA A 438 6.07 -27.01 -20.12
C ALA A 438 7.35 -27.85 -20.30
N THR A 439 8.02 -27.72 -21.45
CA THR A 439 9.26 -28.46 -21.77
C THR A 439 10.44 -28.04 -20.90
N LEU A 440 10.53 -26.75 -20.56
CA LEU A 440 11.67 -26.19 -19.82
C LEU A 440 11.49 -26.22 -18.30
N ARG A 441 10.29 -26.52 -17.80
CA ARG A 441 10.03 -26.62 -16.37
C ARG A 441 10.88 -27.72 -15.72
N SER A 442 11.42 -27.41 -14.54
CA SER A 442 12.18 -28.35 -13.71
C SER A 442 11.66 -28.38 -12.26
N ASP A 443 12.21 -29.29 -11.46
CA ASP A 443 11.94 -29.38 -10.02
C ASP A 443 12.65 -28.27 -9.20
N GLY A 444 13.64 -27.59 -9.80
CA GLY A 444 14.38 -26.48 -9.21
C GLY A 444 13.64 -25.14 -9.30
N ARG A 445 14.38 -24.03 -9.45
CA ARG A 445 13.78 -22.73 -9.80
C ARG A 445 13.08 -22.87 -11.14
N SER A 446 11.79 -22.57 -11.17
CA SER A 446 10.94 -22.86 -12.33
C SER A 446 9.59 -22.15 -12.23
N LEU A 447 8.79 -22.20 -13.30
CA LEU A 447 7.37 -21.88 -13.23
C LEU A 447 6.56 -23.10 -12.77
N ARG A 448 5.64 -22.91 -11.84
CA ARG A 448 4.68 -23.95 -11.40
C ARG A 448 3.26 -23.50 -11.66
N GLU A 449 2.39 -24.47 -11.93
CA GLU A 449 0.97 -24.19 -12.21
C GLU A 449 0.24 -23.77 -10.95
N HIS A 450 -0.61 -22.76 -11.10
CA HIS A 450 -1.46 -22.29 -10.03
C HIS A 450 -2.64 -23.25 -9.81
N ASN A 451 -2.75 -23.82 -8.61
CA ASN A 451 -3.87 -24.69 -8.26
C ASN A 451 -5.15 -23.86 -8.08
N CYS A 452 -5.96 -23.79 -9.14
CA CYS A 452 -7.22 -23.05 -9.13
C CYS A 452 -8.31 -23.89 -8.45
N SER A 453 -8.36 -23.84 -7.12
CA SER A 453 -9.45 -24.42 -6.34
C SER A 453 -10.03 -23.34 -5.45
N VAL A 454 -11.33 -23.08 -5.60
CA VAL A 454 -12.08 -22.21 -4.67
C VAL A 454 -12.69 -23.14 -3.62
N PRO A 455 -12.23 -23.15 -2.36
CA PRO A 455 -12.93 -23.86 -1.31
C PRO A 455 -14.32 -23.22 -1.16
N SER A 456 -15.38 -23.99 -1.37
CA SER A 456 -16.78 -23.50 -1.37
C SER A 456 -17.13 -22.67 -0.13
N GLN A 457 -16.53 -23.01 1.01
CA GLN A 457 -16.72 -22.31 2.28
C GLN A 457 -16.12 -20.89 2.32
N LEU A 458 -15.05 -20.61 1.56
CA LEU A 458 -14.44 -19.27 1.49
C LEU A 458 -15.15 -18.37 0.46
N ASP A 459 -15.76 -18.96 -0.56
CA ASP A 459 -16.52 -18.26 -1.59
C ASP A 459 -17.75 -17.56 -0.99
N GLU A 460 -18.47 -18.23 -0.08
CA GLU A 460 -19.68 -17.69 0.56
C GLU A 460 -19.40 -16.58 1.58
N MET A 461 -18.16 -16.43 2.04
CA MET A 461 -17.81 -15.60 3.20
C MET A 461 -17.26 -14.21 2.87
N ILE A 462 -17.08 -13.89 1.58
CA ILE A 462 -16.43 -12.62 1.17
C ILE A 462 -17.47 -11.63 0.66
N PRO A 463 -17.43 -10.38 1.13
CA PRO A 463 -18.32 -9.32 0.65
C PRO A 463 -18.20 -9.14 -0.88
N ASP A 464 -19.22 -8.55 -1.50
CA ASP A 464 -19.24 -8.30 -2.93
C ASP A 464 -17.92 -7.65 -3.40
N ALA A 465 -17.38 -8.12 -4.53
CA ALA A 465 -16.11 -7.65 -5.07
C ALA A 465 -16.10 -6.12 -5.28
N SER A 466 -17.29 -5.52 -5.45
CA SER A 466 -17.49 -4.06 -5.50
C SER A 466 -17.04 -3.31 -4.24
N ILE A 467 -16.91 -3.99 -3.09
CA ILE A 467 -16.48 -3.42 -1.81
C ILE A 467 -14.96 -3.56 -1.63
N VAL A 468 -14.40 -4.70 -2.05
CA VAL A 468 -12.98 -5.04 -1.87
C VAL A 468 -12.11 -4.45 -2.98
N ASP A 469 -12.54 -4.62 -4.24
CA ASP A 469 -11.88 -4.16 -5.46
C ASP A 469 -12.84 -3.29 -6.31
N PRO A 470 -13.24 -2.09 -5.83
CA PRO A 470 -14.13 -1.19 -6.57
C PRO A 470 -13.49 -0.63 -7.84
N SER A 471 -14.24 -0.59 -8.95
CA SER A 471 -13.79 0.04 -10.21
C SER A 471 -14.03 1.54 -10.29
N GLU A 472 -14.92 2.08 -9.46
CA GLU A 472 -15.27 3.50 -9.44
C GLU A 472 -15.23 4.05 -8.02
N PRO A 473 -15.07 5.37 -7.85
CA PRO A 473 -15.19 5.99 -6.54
C PRO A 473 -16.51 5.59 -5.91
N VAL A 474 -16.45 4.91 -4.78
CA VAL A 474 -17.63 4.70 -3.95
C VAL A 474 -18.06 6.09 -3.50
N SER A 475 -19.12 6.61 -4.12
CA SER A 475 -19.58 7.96 -3.80
C SER A 475 -19.91 7.99 -2.30
N PRO A 476 -19.52 9.05 -1.58
CA PRO A 476 -20.05 9.26 -0.23
C PRO A 476 -21.58 9.15 -0.26
N ASP A 477 -22.16 9.65 -1.35
CA ASP A 477 -23.55 9.65 -1.78
C ASP A 477 -24.20 8.29 -2.03
N TYR A 478 -23.48 7.18 -2.18
CA TYR A 478 -24.11 5.86 -2.23
C TYR A 478 -24.68 5.49 -0.85
N PHE A 479 -24.09 6.06 0.21
CA PHE A 479 -24.64 6.05 1.57
C PHE A 479 -25.26 7.40 1.98
N VAL A 480 -24.95 8.51 1.30
CA VAL A 480 -25.37 9.90 1.64
C VAL A 480 -26.54 10.44 0.80
N ARG A 481 -26.85 9.95 -0.41
CA ARG A 481 -28.04 10.40 -1.19
C ARG A 481 -29.35 10.06 -0.52
N GLU A 482 -29.33 9.15 0.45
CA GLU A 482 -30.50 8.89 1.26
C GLU A 482 -30.60 9.81 2.50
N TYR A 483 -29.52 10.48 2.94
CA TYR A 483 -29.52 11.17 4.23
C TYR A 483 -28.59 12.41 4.38
N VAL A 484 -28.79 13.47 3.57
CA VAL A 484 -28.70 14.91 3.96
C VAL A 484 -27.37 15.70 3.69
N PRO A 485 -27.44 17.05 3.44
CA PRO A 485 -26.47 17.87 2.66
C PRO A 485 -25.61 18.92 3.44
N ASP A 486 -24.78 19.67 2.68
CA ASP A 486 -23.59 20.50 3.02
C ASP A 486 -23.76 21.96 3.53
N LYS A 487 -22.76 22.50 4.29
CA LYS A 487 -22.07 23.83 4.08
C LYS A 487 -20.94 24.25 5.09
N ASN A 488 -20.00 25.09 4.58
CA ASN A 488 -18.67 25.62 5.02
C ASN A 488 -18.54 26.59 6.25
N ARG A 489 -17.32 26.75 6.86
CA ARG A 489 -16.67 28.04 7.32
C ARG A 489 -15.25 27.93 7.96
N SER A 490 -14.47 29.04 7.95
CA SER A 490 -13.00 29.19 8.22
C SER A 490 -12.54 29.53 9.67
N ILE A 491 -11.24 29.34 9.98
CA ILE A 491 -10.60 29.30 11.33
C ILE A 491 -9.80 30.58 11.70
N GLY A 492 -9.87 31.06 12.96
CA GLY A 492 -9.12 32.23 13.50
C GLY A 492 -7.98 31.96 14.51
N ARG A 493 -7.13 32.99 14.73
CA ARG A 493 -5.83 32.98 15.45
C ARG A 493 -5.82 32.44 16.89
N ARG A 494 -6.91 32.57 17.64
CA ARG A 494 -7.03 32.07 19.04
C ARG A 494 -6.86 30.54 19.12
N ARG A 495 -7.28 29.82 18.07
CA ARG A 495 -7.21 28.35 17.99
C ARG A 495 -5.78 27.84 17.76
N LEU A 496 -4.91 28.64 17.14
CA LEU A 496 -3.49 28.30 16.93
C LEU A 496 -2.70 28.36 18.24
N PHE A 497 -3.03 29.29 19.14
CA PHE A 497 -2.37 29.45 20.42
C PHE A 497 -2.63 28.28 21.38
N LEU A 498 -3.90 27.84 21.49
CA LEU A 498 -4.29 26.70 22.33
C LEU A 498 -3.67 25.38 21.87
N PHE A 499 -3.49 25.23 20.55
CA PHE A 499 -2.85 24.06 19.97
C PHE A 499 -1.35 23.96 20.32
N LEU A 500 -0.64 25.09 20.35
CA LEU A 500 0.77 25.13 20.73
C LEU A 500 0.97 24.74 22.21
N ILE A 501 0.09 25.19 23.11
CA ILE A 501 0.13 24.82 24.52
C ILE A 501 -0.02 23.30 24.71
N LEU A 502 -0.96 22.68 24.00
CA LEU A 502 -1.20 21.23 24.08
C LEU A 502 0.03 20.43 23.64
N ILE A 503 0.67 20.82 22.53
CA ILE A 503 1.88 20.14 22.04
C ILE A 503 3.02 20.27 23.04
N THR A 504 3.22 21.46 23.63
CA THR A 504 4.27 21.66 24.64
C THR A 504 4.06 20.80 25.88
N ALA A 505 2.81 20.66 26.35
CA ALA A 505 2.48 19.80 27.49
C ALA A 505 2.76 18.31 27.20
N LEU A 506 2.42 17.84 26.00
CA LEU A 506 2.67 16.46 25.59
C LEU A 506 4.18 16.15 25.44
N LEU A 507 4.96 17.10 24.93
CA LEU A 507 6.42 16.96 24.82
C LEU A 507 7.11 16.97 26.18
N ALA A 508 6.64 17.81 27.12
CA ALA A 508 7.15 17.82 28.49
C ALA A 508 6.90 16.49 29.20
N LEU A 509 5.72 15.89 29.01
CA LEU A 509 5.37 14.60 29.59
C LEU A 509 6.21 13.46 28.97
N ALA A 510 6.38 13.44 27.65
CA ALA A 510 7.24 12.46 26.98
C ALA A 510 8.70 12.57 27.44
N GLY A 511 9.18 13.81 27.64
CA GLY A 511 10.50 14.06 28.21
C GLY A 511 10.62 13.56 29.65
N SER A 512 9.60 13.81 30.48
CA SER A 512 9.57 13.30 31.86
C SER A 512 9.61 11.77 31.91
N TRP A 513 8.92 11.07 30.99
CA TRP A 513 8.92 9.61 30.92
C TRP A 513 10.29 9.03 30.54
N ARG A 514 11.05 9.73 29.69
CA ARG A 514 12.34 9.25 29.16
C ARG A 514 13.52 9.56 30.08
N TRP A 515 13.47 10.70 30.77
CA TRP A 515 14.61 11.24 31.50
C TRP A 515 14.44 11.26 33.02
N THR A 516 13.30 10.80 33.54
CA THR A 516 13.10 10.63 34.98
C THR A 516 12.81 9.16 35.33
N PRO A 517 12.93 8.75 36.61
CA PRO A 517 12.64 7.39 37.05
C PRO A 517 11.16 6.98 36.95
N LEU A 518 10.29 7.76 36.31
CA LEU A 518 8.84 7.54 36.20
C LEU A 518 8.47 6.10 35.77
N GLN A 519 9.31 5.46 34.95
CA GLN A 519 9.14 4.06 34.53
C GLN A 519 9.28 3.05 35.69
N GLU A 520 10.13 3.34 36.67
CA GLU A 520 10.34 2.50 37.85
C GLU A 520 9.21 2.65 38.87
N TRP A 521 8.63 3.86 38.97
CA TRP A 521 7.48 4.16 39.83
C TRP A 521 6.18 3.49 39.34
N LEU A 522 6.10 3.09 38.08
CA LEU A 522 4.94 2.45 37.45
C LEU A 522 5.07 0.91 37.32
N SER A 523 6.02 0.30 38.04
CA SER A 523 6.13 -1.16 38.13
C SER A 523 4.99 -1.77 38.95
N PRO A 524 4.40 -2.91 38.55
CA PRO A 524 3.29 -3.56 39.28
C PRO A 524 3.63 -3.83 40.75
N GLN A 525 4.89 -4.17 41.07
CA GLN A 525 5.33 -4.44 42.44
C GLN A 525 5.35 -3.17 43.32
N ARG A 526 5.82 -2.02 42.81
CA ARG A 526 5.79 -0.76 43.56
C ARG A 526 4.40 -0.15 43.64
N MET A 527 3.58 -0.29 42.58
CA MET A 527 2.19 0.16 42.63
C MET A 527 1.39 -0.61 43.69
N ASN A 528 1.61 -1.92 43.81
CA ASN A 528 1.02 -2.73 44.88
C ASN A 528 1.50 -2.29 46.28
N SER A 529 2.78 -1.96 46.48
CA SER A 529 3.28 -1.52 47.79
C SER A 529 2.82 -0.10 48.17
N LEU A 530 2.70 0.82 47.21
CA LEU A 530 2.14 2.16 47.39
C LEU A 530 0.63 2.11 47.68
N LEU A 531 -0.11 1.22 47.03
CA LEU A 531 -1.53 1.04 47.34
C LEU A 531 -1.71 0.32 48.70
N ALA A 532 -0.83 -0.60 49.08
CA ALA A 532 -0.89 -1.30 50.36
C ALA A 532 -0.57 -0.41 51.58
N THR A 533 0.16 0.69 51.40
CA THR A 533 0.44 1.68 52.46
C THR A 533 -0.75 2.59 52.76
N ILE A 534 -1.76 2.61 51.90
CA ILE A 534 -3.00 3.35 52.11
C ILE A 534 -3.99 2.46 52.87
N SER A 535 -4.19 2.76 54.16
CA SER A 535 -5.01 1.96 55.08
C SER A 535 -6.51 1.98 54.74
N SER A 536 -7.01 3.09 54.19
CA SER A 536 -8.42 3.24 53.82
C SER A 536 -8.70 2.69 52.42
N THR A 537 -9.65 1.77 52.32
CA THR A 537 -10.11 1.18 51.05
C THR A 537 -10.65 2.24 50.08
N GLU A 538 -11.34 3.27 50.57
CA GLU A 538 -11.89 4.36 49.74
C GLU A 538 -10.80 5.17 49.03
N LEU A 539 -9.72 5.50 49.75
CA LEU A 539 -8.60 6.27 49.20
C LEU A 539 -7.79 5.44 48.19
N ARG A 540 -7.69 4.11 48.38
CA ARG A 540 -7.08 3.19 47.40
C ARG A 540 -7.85 3.15 46.08
N VAL A 541 -9.17 3.01 46.17
CA VAL A 541 -10.07 3.00 45.00
C VAL A 541 -10.01 4.34 44.27
N THR A 542 -10.04 5.45 45.01
CA THR A 542 -9.95 6.81 44.45
C THR A 542 -8.61 7.06 43.75
N ALA A 543 -7.50 6.63 44.36
CA ALA A 543 -6.18 6.72 43.77
C ALA A 543 -6.06 5.89 42.49
N ALA A 544 -6.62 4.67 42.48
CA ALA A 544 -6.63 3.80 41.31
C ALA A 544 -7.43 4.42 40.14
N ILE A 545 -8.64 4.91 40.40
CA ILE A 545 -9.48 5.58 39.37
C ILE A 545 -8.76 6.81 38.82
N THR A 546 -8.15 7.62 39.69
CA THR A 546 -7.41 8.83 39.29
C THR A 546 -6.20 8.47 38.42
N GLY A 547 -5.41 7.48 38.82
CA GLY A 547 -4.26 7.00 38.06
C GLY A 547 -4.65 6.45 36.68
N ILE A 548 -5.70 5.63 36.62
CA ILE A 548 -6.24 5.10 35.36
C ILE A 548 -6.72 6.22 34.44
N THR A 549 -7.42 7.21 35.00
CA THR A 549 -7.93 8.36 34.25
C THR A 549 -6.79 9.16 33.61
N LEU A 550 -5.77 9.49 34.40
CA LEU A 550 -4.59 10.25 33.94
C LEU A 550 -3.78 9.44 32.92
N ALA A 551 -3.49 8.17 33.20
CA ALA A 551 -2.76 7.29 32.28
C ALA A 551 -3.48 7.15 30.93
N SER A 552 -4.81 6.98 30.96
CA SER A 552 -5.63 6.89 29.74
C SER A 552 -5.62 8.22 28.96
N LEU A 553 -5.64 9.37 29.64
CA LEU A 553 -5.52 10.69 29.00
C LEU A 553 -4.14 10.86 28.33
N PHE A 554 -3.09 10.29 28.92
CA PHE A 554 -1.73 10.29 28.39
C PHE A 554 -1.42 9.11 27.45
N MET A 555 -2.45 8.57 26.79
CA MET A 555 -2.36 7.57 25.72
C MET A 555 -1.82 6.20 26.15
N VAL A 556 -1.80 5.88 27.45
CA VAL A 556 -1.52 4.51 27.88
C VAL A 556 -2.67 3.59 27.41
N PRO A 557 -2.38 2.44 26.78
CA PRO A 557 -3.43 1.55 26.27
C PRO A 557 -4.39 1.10 27.37
N ILE A 558 -5.68 1.27 27.14
CA ILE A 558 -6.69 0.98 28.17
C ILE A 558 -6.81 -0.51 28.50
N THR A 559 -6.47 -1.37 27.54
CA THR A 559 -6.37 -2.82 27.74
C THR A 559 -5.22 -3.18 28.69
N LEU A 560 -4.08 -2.48 28.59
CA LEU A 560 -2.96 -2.65 29.51
C LEU A 560 -3.36 -2.22 30.92
N LEU A 561 -4.03 -1.06 31.05
CA LEU A 561 -4.53 -0.58 32.34
C LEU A 561 -5.56 -1.55 32.95
N ALA A 562 -6.37 -2.21 32.13
CA ALA A 562 -7.32 -3.23 32.58
C ALA A 562 -6.62 -4.49 33.13
N VAL A 563 -5.55 -4.95 32.47
CA VAL A 563 -4.72 -6.05 32.96
C VAL A 563 -4.07 -5.68 34.29
N VAL A 564 -3.45 -4.49 34.37
CA VAL A 564 -2.84 -4.00 35.62
C VAL A 564 -3.88 -3.87 36.73
N ALA A 565 -5.04 -3.30 36.44
CA ALA A 565 -6.14 -3.19 37.41
C ALA A 565 -6.59 -4.57 37.92
N GLY A 566 -6.72 -5.57 37.04
CA GLY A 566 -7.05 -6.95 37.42
C GLY A 566 -5.89 -7.75 38.03
N MET A 567 -4.68 -7.22 38.04
CA MET A 567 -3.54 -7.80 38.77
C MET A 567 -3.34 -7.15 40.15
N VAL A 568 -3.89 -5.96 40.36
CA VAL A 568 -3.67 -5.12 41.55
C VAL A 568 -4.89 -5.13 42.48
N LEU A 569 -6.09 -5.07 41.91
CA LEU A 569 -7.35 -4.99 42.64
C LEU A 569 -8.15 -6.29 42.50
N ASP A 570 -8.96 -6.59 43.51
CA ASP A 570 -9.63 -7.90 43.57
C ASP A 570 -11.07 -7.85 43.03
N GLY A 571 -11.43 -8.90 42.29
CA GLY A 571 -12.80 -9.16 41.85
C GLY A 571 -13.43 -8.02 41.05
N TRP A 572 -14.70 -7.71 41.36
CA TRP A 572 -15.47 -6.67 40.67
C TRP A 572 -14.93 -5.25 40.88
N GLN A 573 -14.08 -5.03 41.89
CA GLN A 573 -13.49 -3.72 42.15
C GLN A 573 -12.52 -3.32 41.02
N ALA A 574 -11.79 -4.28 40.45
CA ALA A 574 -10.94 -4.03 39.28
C ALA A 574 -11.74 -3.51 38.09
N PHE A 575 -12.87 -4.17 37.80
CA PHE A 575 -13.80 -3.79 36.72
C PHE A 575 -14.40 -2.40 36.95
N ILE A 576 -14.91 -2.14 38.16
CA ILE A 576 -15.52 -0.84 38.50
C ILE A 576 -14.47 0.28 38.40
N CYS A 577 -13.25 0.06 38.90
CA CYS A 577 -12.19 1.07 38.84
C CYS A 577 -11.74 1.36 37.40
N ILE A 578 -11.52 0.34 36.57
CA ILE A 578 -11.11 0.55 35.17
C ILE A 578 -12.23 1.20 34.36
N MET A 579 -13.49 0.78 34.54
CA MET A 579 -14.63 1.39 33.85
C MET A 579 -14.80 2.85 34.26
N THR A 580 -14.75 3.14 35.56
CA THR A 580 -14.92 4.51 36.06
C THR A 580 -13.78 5.41 35.57
N GLY A 581 -12.53 4.94 35.63
CA GLY A 581 -11.39 5.70 35.12
C GLY A 581 -11.39 5.88 33.59
N ALA A 582 -11.81 4.85 32.85
CA ALA A 582 -11.99 4.91 31.40
C ALA A 582 -13.04 5.93 30.98
N VAL A 583 -14.20 5.91 31.64
CA VAL A 583 -15.33 6.80 31.37
C VAL A 583 -14.98 8.24 31.80
N ALA A 584 -14.31 8.42 32.94
CA ALA A 584 -13.81 9.74 33.35
C ALA A 584 -12.80 10.29 32.33
N SER A 585 -11.84 9.48 31.88
CA SER A 585 -10.88 9.87 30.83
C SER A 585 -11.58 10.21 29.51
N ALA A 586 -12.60 9.43 29.13
CA ALA A 586 -13.42 9.71 27.97
C ALA A 586 -14.18 11.03 28.11
N ALA A 587 -14.79 11.30 29.26
CA ALA A 587 -15.48 12.55 29.54
C ALA A 587 -14.55 13.77 29.45
N PHE A 588 -13.35 13.69 30.03
CA PHE A 588 -12.34 14.73 29.97
C PHE A 588 -11.82 14.93 28.53
N GLY A 589 -11.48 13.85 27.84
CA GLY A 589 -11.04 13.90 26.44
C GLY A 589 -12.11 14.49 25.52
N PHE A 590 -13.37 14.10 25.69
CA PHE A 590 -14.49 14.64 24.92
C PHE A 590 -14.73 16.12 25.23
N SER A 591 -14.68 16.52 26.50
CA SER A 591 -14.84 17.93 26.89
C SER A 591 -13.68 18.79 26.36
N GLY A 592 -12.45 18.27 26.41
CA GLY A 592 -11.29 18.88 25.77
C GLY A 592 -11.48 19.01 24.26
N GLY A 593 -12.01 17.96 23.62
CA GLY A 593 -12.34 17.94 22.19
C GLY A 593 -13.30 19.05 21.78
N ARG A 594 -14.30 19.37 22.61
CA ARG A 594 -15.23 20.50 22.35
C ARG A 594 -14.55 21.86 22.34
N LEU A 595 -13.43 22.01 23.05
CA LEU A 595 -12.65 23.24 23.09
C LEU A 595 -11.76 23.39 21.83
N PHE A 596 -11.51 22.30 21.09
CA PHE A 596 -10.74 22.29 19.85
C PHE A 596 -11.66 22.33 18.62
N SER A 597 -11.26 23.07 17.58
CA SER A 597 -12.00 23.07 16.32
C SER A 597 -11.71 21.81 15.51
N ARG A 598 -12.73 21.24 14.86
CA ARG A 598 -12.66 20.10 13.93
C ARG A 598 -11.44 20.13 13.00
N ASP A 599 -11.15 21.28 12.40
CA ASP A 599 -10.01 21.47 11.48
C ASP A 599 -8.62 21.35 12.14
N ALA A 600 -8.52 21.63 13.44
CA ALA A 600 -7.26 21.50 14.18
C ALA A 600 -6.93 20.03 14.42
N ILE A 601 -7.95 19.21 14.70
CA ILE A 601 -7.81 17.76 14.85
C ILE A 601 -7.52 17.11 13.49
N GLU A 602 -8.26 17.46 12.44
CA GLU A 602 -8.05 16.94 11.06
C GLU A 602 -6.65 17.23 10.49
N ARG A 603 -6.01 18.34 10.87
CA ARG A 603 -4.62 18.67 10.45
C ARG A 603 -3.56 17.81 11.13
N ILE A 604 -3.86 17.25 12.29
CA ILE A 604 -2.95 16.39 13.07
C ILE A 604 -3.21 14.93 12.71
N SER A 605 -4.46 14.57 12.41
CA SER A 605 -4.92 13.19 12.24
C SER A 605 -5.22 12.79 10.79
N GLY A 606 -5.11 13.70 9.82
CA GLY A 606 -5.36 13.41 8.41
C GLY A 606 -6.84 13.49 8.01
N SER A 607 -7.10 13.59 6.71
CA SER A 607 -8.43 13.92 6.14
C SER A 607 -9.51 12.86 6.39
N ARG A 608 -9.13 11.60 6.57
CA ARG A 608 -10.07 10.46 6.78
C ARG A 608 -10.58 10.34 8.22
N LEU A 609 -9.78 10.74 9.22
CA LEU A 609 -10.22 10.76 10.61
C LEU A 609 -11.26 11.88 10.87
N GLY A 610 -11.23 12.95 10.08
CA GLY A 610 -12.30 13.96 10.02
C GLY A 610 -13.65 13.45 9.51
N GLN A 611 -13.64 12.41 8.67
CA GLN A 611 -14.85 11.78 8.13
C GLN A 611 -15.53 10.88 9.17
N LEU A 612 -14.78 10.21 10.04
CA LEU A 612 -15.29 9.45 11.20
C LEU A 612 -16.06 10.35 12.18
N SER A 613 -15.61 11.59 12.39
CA SER A 613 -16.35 12.61 13.16
C SER A 613 -17.70 12.98 12.52
N LYS A 614 -17.83 12.87 11.18
CA LYS A 614 -19.07 13.09 10.42
C LYS A 614 -20.02 11.90 10.55
N GLN A 615 -19.49 10.68 10.56
CA GLN A 615 -20.25 9.42 10.74
C GLN A 615 -20.76 9.21 12.18
N LEU A 616 -20.01 9.64 13.19
CA LEU A 616 -20.42 9.56 14.61
C LEU A 616 -21.69 10.38 14.91
N ALA A 617 -21.98 11.41 14.12
CA ALA A 617 -23.08 12.34 14.37
C ALA A 617 -24.48 11.77 14.07
N SER A 618 -24.60 10.68 13.30
CA SER A 618 -25.90 10.21 12.77
C SER A 618 -26.53 9.01 13.50
N ARG A 619 -25.81 8.33 14.41
CA ARG A 619 -26.32 7.13 15.15
C ARG A 619 -26.04 7.12 16.66
N GLY A 620 -25.62 8.26 17.23
CA GLY A 620 -25.55 8.47 18.68
C GLY A 620 -24.77 7.40 19.46
N VAL A 621 -25.46 6.70 20.36
CA VAL A 621 -24.91 5.74 21.34
C VAL A 621 -24.37 4.47 20.67
N VAL A 622 -25.12 3.90 19.72
CA VAL A 622 -24.80 2.59 19.11
C VAL A 622 -23.52 2.67 18.27
N ALA A 623 -23.36 3.75 17.50
CA ALA A 623 -22.14 3.96 16.73
C ALA A 623 -20.90 4.04 17.62
N VAL A 624 -20.97 4.77 18.72
CA VAL A 624 -19.86 4.86 19.68
C VAL A 624 -19.57 3.49 20.28
N ALA A 625 -20.59 2.71 20.66
CA ALA A 625 -20.40 1.38 21.23
C ALA A 625 -19.69 0.43 20.24
N VAL A 626 -20.14 0.37 18.99
CA VAL A 626 -19.52 -0.46 17.94
C VAL A 626 -18.09 -0.02 17.66
N LEU A 627 -17.84 1.29 17.54
CA LEU A 627 -16.50 1.83 17.28
C LEU A 627 -15.52 1.61 18.45
N ARG A 628 -16.00 1.32 19.66
CA ARG A 628 -15.16 0.93 20.81
C ARG A 628 -14.81 -0.55 20.81
N LEU A 629 -15.63 -1.39 20.17
CA LEU A 629 -15.36 -2.81 19.99
C LEU A 629 -14.32 -3.05 18.89
N VAL A 630 -14.24 -2.15 17.90
CA VAL A 630 -13.29 -2.25 16.77
C VAL A 630 -12.09 -1.33 16.99
N PRO A 631 -10.84 -1.80 16.87
CA PRO A 631 -9.64 -1.01 17.17
C PRO A 631 -9.28 -0.04 16.03
N ILE A 632 -10.09 1.00 15.83
CA ILE A 632 -9.95 1.94 14.71
C ILE A 632 -9.00 3.11 15.05
N ALA A 633 -8.96 3.54 16.31
CA ALA A 633 -8.10 4.65 16.76
C ALA A 633 -7.67 4.51 18.23
N PRO A 634 -6.52 5.10 18.63
CA PRO A 634 -6.11 5.15 20.04
C PRO A 634 -7.17 5.82 20.93
N PHE A 635 -7.37 5.27 22.13
CA PHE A 635 -8.47 5.64 23.04
C PHE A 635 -8.60 7.15 23.29
N ALA A 636 -7.50 7.83 23.65
CA ALA A 636 -7.49 9.26 23.94
C ALA A 636 -7.80 10.13 22.70
N ILE A 637 -7.29 9.73 21.53
CA ILE A 637 -7.50 10.45 20.26
C ILE A 637 -8.97 10.37 19.87
N PHE A 638 -9.57 9.19 19.98
CA PHE A 638 -11.00 9.00 19.71
C PHE A 638 -11.87 9.88 20.62
N ASN A 639 -11.52 10.02 21.90
CA ASN A 639 -12.26 10.86 22.85
C ASN A 639 -12.25 12.34 22.43
N LEU A 640 -11.07 12.88 22.11
CA LEU A 640 -10.90 14.26 21.63
C LEU A 640 -11.65 14.49 20.32
N MET A 641 -11.61 13.53 19.40
CA MET A 641 -12.32 13.60 18.13
C MET A 641 -13.84 13.60 18.29
N ALA A 642 -14.36 12.68 19.12
CA ALA A 642 -15.77 12.60 19.42
C ALA A 642 -16.26 13.91 20.06
N GLY A 643 -15.43 14.53 20.92
CA GLY A 643 -15.69 15.84 21.50
C GLY A 643 -15.78 16.99 20.49
N ALA A 644 -14.95 16.97 19.46
CA ALA A 644 -14.96 17.96 18.39
C ALA A 644 -16.05 17.74 17.33
N SER A 645 -16.87 16.69 17.49
CA SER A 645 -17.97 16.33 16.59
C SER A 645 -19.34 16.90 17.05
N HIS A 646 -20.41 16.63 16.29
CA HIS A 646 -21.78 17.00 16.68
C HIS A 646 -22.42 16.03 17.69
N LEU A 647 -21.68 15.03 18.19
CA LEU A 647 -22.19 14.03 19.10
C LEU A 647 -22.60 14.65 20.45
N GLY A 648 -23.72 14.20 21.01
CA GLY A 648 -24.13 14.58 22.37
C GLY A 648 -23.21 13.97 23.42
N PHE A 649 -22.86 14.73 24.46
CA PHE A 649 -22.02 14.25 25.57
C PHE A 649 -22.55 12.95 26.20
N TYR A 650 -23.87 12.89 26.44
CA TYR A 650 -24.53 11.72 26.99
C TYR A 650 -24.53 10.53 26.03
N GLN A 651 -24.72 10.77 24.73
CA GLN A 651 -24.68 9.71 23.72
C GLN A 651 -23.28 9.09 23.64
N PHE A 652 -22.25 9.93 23.71
CA PHE A 652 -20.86 9.50 23.74
C PHE A 652 -20.51 8.69 24.98
N LEU A 653 -20.90 9.16 26.17
CA LEU A 653 -20.61 8.44 27.42
C LEU A 653 -21.32 7.11 27.48
N LEU A 654 -22.62 7.08 27.17
CA LEU A 654 -23.40 5.86 27.20
C LEU A 654 -22.87 4.84 26.19
N GLY A 655 -22.54 5.29 24.97
CA GLY A 655 -21.93 4.42 23.97
C GLY A 655 -20.55 3.92 24.36
N THR A 656 -19.76 4.76 25.05
CA THR A 656 -18.45 4.35 25.59
C THR A 656 -18.59 3.30 26.69
N ILE A 657 -19.56 3.45 27.60
CA ILE A 657 -19.86 2.45 28.63
C ILE A 657 -20.25 1.12 27.99
N LEU A 658 -21.22 1.14 27.07
CA LEU A 658 -21.72 -0.08 26.42
C LEU A 658 -20.65 -0.78 25.57
N GLY A 659 -19.82 -0.01 24.87
CA GLY A 659 -18.78 -0.57 24.00
C GLY A 659 -17.56 -1.11 24.76
N LEU A 660 -17.22 -0.54 25.92
CA LEU A 660 -16.06 -0.98 26.70
C LEU A 660 -16.39 -2.08 27.71
N ALA A 661 -17.60 -2.10 28.27
CA ALA A 661 -17.95 -3.00 29.38
C ALA A 661 -17.70 -4.49 29.10
N PRO A 662 -18.07 -5.06 27.94
CA PRO A 662 -17.84 -6.48 27.67
C PRO A 662 -16.35 -6.84 27.64
N GLY A 663 -15.54 -6.03 26.94
CA GLY A 663 -14.11 -6.26 26.79
C GLY A 663 -13.31 -6.03 28.07
N LEU A 664 -13.58 -4.93 28.78
CA LEU A 664 -12.89 -4.64 30.04
C LEU A 664 -13.30 -5.61 31.16
N GLY A 665 -14.56 -6.04 31.19
CA GLY A 665 -15.04 -7.08 32.10
C GLY A 665 -14.34 -8.41 31.88
N ALA A 666 -14.25 -8.85 30.62
CA ALA A 666 -13.51 -10.04 30.22
C ALA A 666 -12.04 -10.01 30.66
N ILE A 667 -11.33 -8.91 30.36
CA ILE A 667 -9.91 -8.75 30.66
C ILE A 667 -9.65 -8.72 32.17
N THR A 668 -10.43 -7.96 32.93
CA THR A 668 -10.27 -7.86 34.39
C THR A 668 -10.61 -9.17 35.08
N LEU A 669 -11.66 -9.88 34.64
CA LEU A 669 -11.99 -11.21 35.14
C LEU A 669 -10.86 -12.20 34.88
N PHE A 670 -10.38 -12.28 33.63
CA PHE A 670 -9.29 -13.18 33.25
C PHE A 670 -8.00 -12.88 34.04
N SER A 671 -7.65 -11.59 34.18
CA SER A 671 -6.43 -11.17 34.90
C SER A 671 -6.50 -11.52 36.38
N ASN A 672 -7.67 -11.35 37.02
CA ASN A 672 -7.91 -11.78 38.40
C ASN A 672 -7.76 -13.30 38.54
N THR A 673 -8.36 -14.08 37.65
CA THR A 673 -8.28 -15.55 37.71
C THR A 673 -6.86 -16.05 37.46
N LEU A 674 -6.14 -15.42 36.53
CA LEU A 674 -4.74 -15.73 36.25
C LEU A 674 -3.83 -15.40 37.45
N ARG A 675 -4.02 -14.24 38.08
CA ARG A 675 -3.28 -13.88 39.31
C ARG A 675 -3.53 -14.90 40.41
N SER A 676 -4.77 -15.30 40.66
CA SER A 676 -5.11 -16.32 41.66
C SER A 676 -4.45 -17.66 41.34
N ALA A 677 -4.42 -18.06 40.06
CA ALA A 677 -3.76 -19.29 39.61
C ALA A 677 -2.23 -19.27 39.77
N VAL A 678 -1.60 -18.09 39.72
CA VAL A 678 -0.14 -17.93 39.86
C VAL A 678 0.28 -17.76 41.32
N VAL A 679 -0.47 -16.99 42.11
CA VAL A 679 -0.12 -16.63 43.49
C VAL A 679 -0.52 -17.73 44.48
N ALA A 680 -1.64 -18.41 44.25
CA ALA A 680 -2.15 -19.49 45.08
C ALA A 680 -2.68 -20.63 44.19
N PRO A 681 -1.80 -21.36 43.48
CA PRO A 681 -2.19 -22.36 42.51
C PRO A 681 -3.01 -23.48 43.14
N SER A 682 -4.30 -23.51 42.80
CA SER A 682 -5.21 -24.62 43.06
C SER A 682 -5.76 -25.16 41.75
N TRP A 683 -6.12 -26.44 41.69
CA TRP A 683 -6.72 -27.04 40.49
C TRP A 683 -7.98 -26.27 40.05
N GLN A 684 -8.74 -25.72 41.01
CA GLN A 684 -9.91 -24.89 40.79
C GLN A 684 -9.54 -23.55 40.13
N SER A 685 -8.50 -22.87 40.63
CA SER A 685 -8.06 -21.59 40.07
C SER A 685 -7.51 -21.72 38.63
N VAL A 686 -6.75 -22.79 38.36
CA VAL A 686 -6.20 -23.09 37.03
C VAL A 686 -7.31 -23.50 36.07
N ALA A 687 -8.25 -24.35 36.50
CA ALA A 687 -9.41 -24.74 35.69
C ALA A 687 -10.33 -23.55 35.38
N THR A 688 -10.54 -22.65 36.35
CA THR A 688 -11.35 -21.44 36.14
C THR A 688 -10.67 -20.48 35.18
N ALA A 689 -9.34 -20.30 35.28
CA ALA A 689 -8.58 -19.46 34.34
C ALA A 689 -8.62 -20.03 32.92
N GLY A 690 -8.46 -21.34 32.79
CA GLY A 690 -8.58 -22.06 31.52
C GLY A 690 -9.97 -21.95 30.91
N LEU A 691 -11.03 -22.08 31.72
CA LEU A 691 -12.42 -21.97 31.27
C LEU A 691 -12.76 -20.54 30.84
N VAL A 692 -12.38 -19.52 31.61
CA VAL A 692 -12.58 -18.11 31.22
C VAL A 692 -11.81 -17.81 29.94
N GLY A 693 -10.56 -18.27 29.82
CA GLY A 693 -9.78 -18.15 28.58
C GLY A 693 -10.47 -18.80 27.38
N LEU A 694 -10.97 -20.03 27.55
CA LEU A 694 -11.71 -20.76 26.52
C LEU A 694 -13.01 -20.04 26.12
N VAL A 695 -13.78 -19.54 27.08
CA VAL A 695 -15.01 -18.78 26.82
C VAL A 695 -14.71 -17.50 26.04
N LEU A 696 -13.63 -16.78 26.37
CA LEU A 696 -13.23 -15.59 25.62
C LEU A 696 -12.81 -15.92 24.18
N VAL A 697 -12.11 -17.05 23.98
CA VAL A 697 -11.77 -17.55 22.64
C VAL A 697 -13.04 -17.92 21.87
N VAL A 698 -13.96 -18.67 22.48
CA VAL A 698 -15.23 -19.08 21.86
C VAL A 698 -16.10 -17.88 21.54
N LEU A 699 -16.25 -16.92 22.46
CA LEU A 699 -16.98 -15.67 22.22
C LEU A 699 -16.33 -14.83 21.12
N SER A 700 -14.99 -14.80 21.05
CA SER A 700 -14.29 -14.12 19.96
C SER A 700 -14.52 -14.82 18.61
N LEU A 701 -14.54 -16.16 18.59
CA LEU A 701 -14.86 -16.95 17.40
C LEU A 701 -16.32 -16.83 16.99
N LEU A 702 -17.25 -16.76 17.95
CA LEU A 702 -18.69 -16.55 17.72
C LEU A 702 -19.00 -15.13 17.30
N ALA A 703 -18.38 -14.11 17.90
CA ALA A 703 -18.48 -12.72 17.44
C ALA A 703 -17.92 -12.58 16.03
N LYS A 704 -16.79 -13.25 15.75
CA LYS A 704 -16.24 -13.37 14.40
C LYS A 704 -17.24 -14.04 13.46
N ARG A 705 -17.98 -15.07 13.90
CA ARG A 705 -19.01 -15.78 13.11
C ARG A 705 -20.32 -14.98 12.95
N TRP A 706 -20.71 -14.19 13.94
CA TRP A 706 -21.88 -13.31 13.91
C TRP A 706 -21.64 -12.10 12.99
N LEU A 707 -20.45 -11.49 13.08
CA LEU A 707 -19.99 -10.47 12.11
C LEU A 707 -19.80 -11.02 10.68
N ARG A 708 -19.87 -12.36 10.50
CA ARG A 708 -19.87 -13.04 9.19
C ARG A 708 -21.28 -13.40 8.71
N SER A 709 -22.33 -13.26 9.53
CA SER A 709 -23.71 -13.69 9.22
C SER A 709 -24.73 -12.54 9.16
N GLY A 710 -24.28 -11.29 9.31
CA GLY A 710 -25.04 -10.07 9.01
C GLY A 710 -24.15 -9.10 8.25
#